data_AF-A0A951YRW0-F1
#
_entry.id   AF-A0A951YRW0-F1
#
_cell.length_a   1.000
_cell.length_b   1.000
_cell.length_c   1.000
_cell.angle_alpha   90.00
_cell.angle_beta   90.00
_cell.angle_gamma   90.00
#
_symmetry.space_group_name_H-M   'P 1'
#
loop_
_entity.id
_entity.type
_entity.pdbx_description
1 polymer ?
#
loop_
_entity_poly.entity_id
_entity_poly.type
_entity_poly.pdbx_seq_one_letter_code
_entity_poly.pdbx_strand_id
1 'polypeptide(L)'
;MRLRTLILSAIAFAVAAVAAWGSARIIARSVEERSVMAVREALIDNGHDWARIVGDGLQIVIEGEAPTEAQRFRAISAAGTVVDASRVIDNMHVTESAGLSPPEFSVEILRNDGGVSLVGLVPAVMDREALGARAGSAATGQPVADLLQSADYPVPEGWNRALDLAMTALARLPRAKISVTPGRVEVTATAQSREERRRIETDLRAAAPQGVRLALDISAPRPVIAPFTLRFVIDDNGARFDACAADSEASRDAILAAATAAGVLPGASCIIGLGTPSSHWGEAAVAGIRALAELGAGTLTISNTDVALVGEPGSDPERFEQARQMIEADMPSAFSLAASLPDAVPVMIGPPEFSVTVSDTGATLRGRLGDAMAETAVRSLAEAEFGAARVTMATRITPEGLPAGWPVRVLAGIEALGHVTTGNLRVQPDRITLSGRSGEPDAHDTISRLLIERLGQAASFTLDVTYDEALDPAAALLPPEECLARIRAVTDARKITFDPGSATISGQGMQALDGIADILRNCDEAPLLIAGYTDSQGREETNLRLSQNRAEAVLNALLARRVPVSNFEARGYGEADPIADNGTEEGREANRRIEFRLNGGAADEGVAGDADAAGGGPDRPGVRLHARPDDLDTGAGSGG
;
A
#
# COMPACT_ATOMS: atom_id res chain seq x y z
N MET A 1 35.41 102.58 -68.23
CA MET A 1 36.02 101.22 -68.23
C MET A 1 35.91 100.49 -66.88
N ARG A 2 36.09 101.15 -65.72
CA ARG A 2 36.12 100.47 -64.39
C ARG A 2 34.84 99.74 -63.93
N LEU A 3 33.65 100.17 -64.33
CA LEU A 3 32.38 99.52 -63.92
C LEU A 3 32.14 98.17 -64.64
N ARG A 4 32.54 98.07 -65.92
CA ARG A 4 32.44 96.82 -66.70
C ARG A 4 33.34 95.72 -66.14
N THR A 5 34.55 96.09 -65.71
CA THR A 5 35.48 95.15 -65.06
C THR A 5 34.95 94.62 -63.72
N LEU A 6 34.31 95.46 -62.89
CA LEU A 6 33.71 95.01 -61.63
C LEU A 6 32.54 94.03 -61.84
N ILE A 7 31.68 94.29 -62.83
CA ILE A 7 30.55 93.40 -63.16
C ILE A 7 31.06 92.05 -63.70
N LEU A 8 32.08 92.06 -64.57
CA LEU A 8 32.69 90.82 -65.09
C LEU A 8 33.35 89.99 -63.98
N SER A 9 34.05 90.63 -63.03
CA SER A 9 34.63 89.95 -61.88
C SER A 9 33.55 89.35 -60.97
N ALA A 10 32.48 90.10 -60.68
CA ALA A 10 31.36 89.60 -59.86
C ALA A 10 30.66 88.40 -60.51
N ILE A 11 30.44 88.43 -61.84
CA ILE A 11 29.89 87.30 -62.59
C ILE A 11 30.85 86.10 -62.52
N ALA A 12 32.16 86.31 -62.69
CA ALA A 12 33.14 85.22 -62.59
C ALA A 12 33.15 84.55 -61.20
N PHE A 13 33.09 85.33 -60.12
CA PHE A 13 32.97 84.80 -58.75
C PHE A 13 31.63 84.08 -58.53
N ALA A 14 30.52 84.60 -59.04
CA ALA A 14 29.22 83.95 -58.93
C ALA A 14 29.20 82.61 -59.69
N VAL A 15 29.75 82.55 -60.90
CA VAL A 15 29.88 81.32 -61.68
C VAL A 15 30.80 80.32 -60.97
N ALA A 16 31.93 80.78 -60.43
CA ALA A 16 32.83 79.93 -59.65
C ALA A 16 32.16 79.38 -58.37
N ALA A 17 31.37 80.19 -57.67
CA ALA A 17 30.63 79.77 -56.49
C ALA A 17 29.55 78.73 -56.82
N VAL A 18 28.78 78.94 -57.91
CA VAL A 18 27.79 77.96 -58.39
C VAL A 18 28.46 76.67 -58.85
N ALA A 19 29.58 76.76 -59.57
CA ALA A 19 30.34 75.61 -60.01
C ALA A 19 30.93 74.82 -58.83
N ALA A 20 31.46 75.52 -57.81
CA ALA A 20 31.99 74.90 -56.59
C ALA A 20 30.88 74.26 -55.74
N TRP A 21 29.72 74.91 -55.62
CA TRP A 21 28.56 74.34 -54.93
C TRP A 21 28.00 73.12 -55.68
N GLY A 22 27.90 73.21 -57.00
CA GLY A 22 27.48 72.10 -57.85
C GLY A 22 28.43 70.91 -57.78
N SER A 23 29.75 71.16 -57.87
CA SER A 23 30.76 70.10 -57.77
C SER A 23 30.77 69.45 -56.38
N ALA A 24 30.69 70.24 -55.31
CA ALA A 24 30.59 69.71 -53.95
C ALA A 24 29.34 68.83 -53.77
N ARG A 25 28.20 69.24 -54.32
CA ARG A 25 26.95 68.46 -54.26
C ARG A 25 27.04 67.14 -55.05
N ILE A 26 27.69 67.16 -56.21
CA ILE A 26 27.90 65.95 -57.02
C ILE A 26 28.85 64.99 -56.30
N ILE A 27 29.95 65.48 -55.74
CA ILE A 27 30.92 64.66 -55.01
C ILE A 27 30.27 64.05 -53.76
N ALA A 28 29.54 64.85 -52.97
CA ALA A 28 28.85 64.36 -51.78
C ALA A 28 27.87 63.22 -52.11
N ARG A 29 27.02 63.42 -53.12
CA ARG A 29 26.09 62.38 -53.59
C ARG A 29 26.81 61.14 -54.11
N SER A 30 27.89 61.31 -54.86
CA SER A 30 28.65 60.16 -55.37
C SER A 30 29.32 59.37 -54.24
N VAL A 31 29.77 60.01 -53.16
CA VAL A 31 30.33 59.33 -51.99
C VAL A 31 29.25 58.59 -51.23
N GLU A 32 28.09 59.23 -51.03
CA GLU A 32 26.93 58.64 -50.38
C GLU A 32 26.43 57.39 -51.12
N GLU A 33 26.17 57.49 -52.43
CA GLU A 33 25.72 56.38 -53.27
C GLU A 33 26.71 55.21 -53.27
N ARG A 34 28.02 55.49 -53.38
CA ARG A 34 29.04 54.45 -53.30
C ARG A 34 29.11 53.80 -51.92
N SER A 35 28.96 54.58 -50.84
CA SER A 35 28.99 54.06 -49.47
C SER A 35 27.79 53.14 -49.22
N VAL A 36 26.59 53.56 -49.64
CA VAL A 36 25.37 52.74 -49.51
C VAL A 36 25.50 51.43 -50.28
N MET A 37 26.01 51.48 -51.52
CA MET A 37 26.21 50.28 -52.34
C MET A 37 27.23 49.32 -51.72
N ALA A 38 28.38 49.84 -51.26
CA ALA A 38 29.42 49.01 -50.66
C ALA A 38 28.96 48.34 -49.34
N VAL A 39 28.24 49.06 -48.48
CA VAL A 39 27.67 48.49 -47.24
C VAL A 39 26.59 47.46 -47.57
N ARG A 40 25.74 47.74 -48.56
CA ARG A 40 24.70 46.80 -49.02
C ARG A 40 25.31 45.50 -49.51
N GLU A 41 26.35 45.56 -50.34
CA GLU A 41 27.05 44.40 -50.86
C GLU A 41 27.67 43.59 -49.71
N ALA A 42 28.35 44.26 -48.77
CA ALA A 42 28.93 43.60 -47.60
C ALA A 42 27.87 42.91 -46.72
N LEU A 43 26.69 43.51 -46.53
CA LEU A 43 25.61 42.87 -45.76
C LEU A 43 25.04 41.65 -46.48
N ILE A 44 24.82 41.73 -47.80
CA ILE A 44 24.33 40.60 -48.60
C ILE A 44 25.35 39.45 -48.59
N ASP A 45 26.64 39.74 -48.79
CA ASP A 45 27.71 38.74 -48.79
C ASP A 45 27.85 38.00 -47.45
N ASN A 46 27.49 38.66 -46.35
CA ASN A 46 27.49 38.08 -45.00
C ASN A 46 26.13 37.44 -44.62
N GLY A 47 25.19 37.31 -45.56
CA GLY A 47 23.89 36.67 -45.32
C GLY A 47 22.94 37.53 -44.47
N HIS A 48 23.02 38.85 -44.61
CA HIS A 48 22.16 39.84 -43.96
C HIS A 48 21.29 40.58 -44.98
N ASP A 49 20.72 39.84 -45.94
CA ASP A 49 19.84 40.33 -47.00
C ASP A 49 18.50 40.88 -46.49
N TRP A 50 18.11 40.51 -45.27
CA TRP A 50 16.98 41.07 -44.54
C TRP A 50 17.21 42.53 -44.09
N ALA A 51 18.45 43.00 -44.05
CA ALA A 51 18.80 44.36 -43.66
C ALA A 51 18.76 45.33 -44.86
N ARG A 52 18.07 46.46 -44.71
CA ARG A 52 17.97 47.55 -45.69
C ARG A 52 18.85 48.71 -45.26
N ILE A 53 19.55 49.31 -46.23
CA ILE A 53 20.50 50.39 -46.01
C ILE A 53 19.95 51.69 -46.59
N VAL A 54 19.92 52.75 -45.79
CA VAL A 54 19.57 54.11 -46.18
C VAL A 54 20.76 55.03 -45.90
N GLY A 55 21.19 55.78 -46.90
CA GLY A 55 22.22 56.82 -46.73
C GLY A 55 21.59 58.15 -46.39
N ASP A 56 22.17 58.87 -45.43
CA ASP A 56 21.89 60.29 -45.17
C ASP A 56 23.24 61.04 -45.06
N GLY A 57 23.70 61.56 -46.20
CA GLY A 57 24.96 62.27 -46.31
C GLY A 57 26.16 61.38 -46.00
N LEU A 58 26.75 61.54 -44.81
CA LEU A 58 27.84 60.67 -44.34
C LEU A 58 27.36 59.54 -43.42
N GLN A 59 26.12 59.54 -42.95
CA GLN A 59 25.60 58.49 -42.07
C GLN A 59 24.95 57.37 -42.87
N ILE A 60 25.04 56.16 -42.34
CA ILE A 60 24.43 54.95 -42.89
C ILE A 60 23.46 54.40 -41.86
N VAL A 61 22.17 54.42 -42.17
CA VAL A 61 21.11 53.85 -41.32
C VAL A 61 20.80 52.45 -41.82
N ILE A 62 20.85 51.46 -40.91
CA ILE A 62 20.48 50.08 -41.19
C ILE A 62 19.11 49.82 -40.58
N GLU A 63 18.16 49.37 -41.39
CA GLU A 63 16.78 49.08 -41.01
C GLU A 63 16.45 47.62 -41.31
N GLY A 64 15.52 47.01 -40.58
CA GLY A 64 15.05 45.66 -40.87
C GLY A 64 14.68 44.87 -39.62
N GLU A 65 14.16 43.67 -39.82
CA GLU A 65 13.87 42.71 -38.75
C GLU A 65 14.94 41.62 -38.72
N ALA A 66 15.76 41.65 -37.66
CA ALA A 66 16.80 40.68 -37.41
C ALA A 66 16.19 39.40 -36.78
N PRO A 67 16.50 38.20 -37.31
CA PRO A 67 16.00 36.94 -36.74
C PRO A 67 16.45 36.68 -35.29
N THR A 68 17.61 37.21 -34.89
CA THR A 68 18.16 37.10 -33.53
C THR A 68 19.01 38.33 -33.19
N GLU A 69 19.21 38.61 -31.89
CA GLU A 69 20.10 39.68 -31.43
C GLU A 69 21.54 39.49 -31.94
N ALA A 70 22.01 38.23 -32.03
CA ALA A 70 23.33 37.91 -32.56
C ALA A 70 23.48 38.29 -34.03
N GLN A 71 22.44 38.11 -34.86
CA GLN A 71 22.47 38.51 -36.26
C GLN A 71 22.38 40.02 -36.43
N ARG A 72 21.59 40.72 -35.60
CA ARG A 72 21.54 42.19 -35.53
C ARG A 72 22.93 42.78 -35.30
N PHE A 73 23.64 42.28 -34.29
CA PHE A 73 24.99 42.76 -33.95
C PHE A 73 26.02 42.48 -35.07
N ARG A 74 25.94 41.31 -35.72
CA ARG A 74 26.83 40.96 -36.83
C ARG A 74 26.62 41.85 -38.06
N ALA A 75 25.37 42.23 -38.35
CA ALA A 75 25.07 43.16 -39.43
C ALA A 75 25.70 44.55 -39.19
N ILE A 76 25.57 45.11 -37.98
CA ILE A 76 26.21 46.40 -37.62
C ILE A 76 27.74 46.30 -37.75
N SER A 77 28.31 45.21 -37.25
CA SER A 77 29.75 44.97 -37.28
C SER A 77 30.27 44.88 -38.72
N ALA A 78 29.56 44.17 -39.60
CA ALA A 78 29.90 44.05 -41.02
C ALA A 78 29.86 45.41 -41.72
N ALA A 79 28.83 46.23 -41.49
CA ALA A 79 28.75 47.58 -42.03
C ALA A 79 29.90 48.49 -41.54
N GLY A 80 30.29 48.36 -40.27
CA GLY A 80 31.41 49.08 -39.66
C GLY A 80 32.80 48.71 -40.19
N THR A 81 32.92 47.65 -41.00
CA THR A 81 34.18 47.34 -41.71
C THR A 81 34.33 48.11 -43.02
N VAL A 82 33.21 48.56 -43.60
CA VAL A 82 33.17 49.27 -44.88
C VAL A 82 33.20 50.79 -44.68
N VAL A 83 32.48 51.26 -43.67
CA VAL A 83 32.47 52.67 -43.25
C VAL A 83 32.82 52.76 -41.76
N ASP A 84 33.34 53.91 -41.33
CA ASP A 84 33.65 54.13 -39.91
C ASP A 84 32.43 53.83 -39.02
N ALA A 85 32.64 53.06 -37.95
CA ALA A 85 31.58 52.58 -37.08
C ALA A 85 30.76 53.73 -36.44
N SER A 86 31.35 54.92 -36.25
CA SER A 86 30.63 56.10 -35.75
C SER A 86 29.57 56.66 -36.71
N ARG A 87 29.60 56.22 -37.98
CA ARG A 87 28.67 56.64 -39.04
C ARG A 87 27.51 55.68 -39.21
N VAL A 88 27.52 54.52 -38.54
CA VAL A 88 26.48 53.49 -38.65
C VAL A 88 25.41 53.73 -37.58
N ILE A 89 24.16 53.90 -38.01
CA ILE A 89 23.00 54.05 -37.15
C ILE A 89 22.17 52.77 -37.27
N ASP A 90 21.92 52.15 -36.13
CA ASP A 90 21.14 50.93 -36.02
C ASP A 90 19.67 51.25 -35.72
N ASN A 91 18.82 50.95 -36.69
CA ASN A 91 17.36 51.07 -36.62
C ASN A 91 16.69 49.72 -36.91
N MET A 92 17.36 48.61 -36.54
CA MET A 92 16.84 47.25 -36.71
C MET A 92 16.11 46.79 -35.45
N HIS A 93 15.03 46.02 -35.65
CA HIS A 93 14.27 45.34 -34.59
C HIS A 93 14.53 43.84 -34.62
N VAL A 94 14.38 43.13 -33.49
CA VAL A 94 14.52 41.66 -33.44
C VAL A 94 13.14 41.02 -33.48
N THR A 95 12.95 40.00 -34.32
CA THR A 95 11.70 39.24 -34.39
C THR A 95 11.41 38.56 -33.05
N GLU A 96 10.22 38.78 -32.48
CA GLU A 96 9.79 38.06 -31.26
C GLU A 96 9.67 36.56 -31.55
N SER A 97 10.27 35.72 -30.69
CA SER A 97 10.18 34.26 -30.83
C SER A 97 8.77 33.78 -30.51
N ALA A 98 8.20 32.92 -31.35
CA ALA A 98 6.91 32.27 -31.10
C ALA A 98 6.96 31.49 -29.78
N GLY A 99 6.00 31.75 -28.89
CA GLY A 99 5.93 31.13 -27.56
C GLY A 99 5.91 29.61 -27.63
N LEU A 100 6.72 28.96 -26.79
CA LEU A 100 6.75 27.51 -26.62
C LEU A 100 5.37 27.03 -26.13
N SER A 101 4.81 25.99 -26.77
CA SER A 101 3.63 25.32 -26.25
C SER A 101 3.94 24.73 -24.86
N PRO A 102 3.04 24.89 -23.87
CA PRO A 102 3.24 24.32 -22.54
C PRO A 102 3.45 22.80 -22.60
N PRO A 103 4.29 22.24 -21.73
CA PRO A 103 4.43 20.79 -21.60
C PRO A 103 3.13 20.17 -21.08
N GLU A 104 2.85 18.94 -21.49
CA GLU A 104 1.70 18.20 -20.97
C GLU A 104 1.97 17.73 -19.53
N PHE A 105 1.24 18.32 -18.57
CA PHE A 105 1.26 17.83 -17.19
C PHE A 105 0.68 16.42 -17.12
N SER A 106 1.40 15.52 -16.46
CA SER A 106 0.97 14.14 -16.26
C SER A 106 1.58 13.58 -14.99
N VAL A 107 0.82 12.76 -14.27
CA VAL A 107 1.31 12.04 -13.08
C VAL A 107 0.94 10.57 -13.21
N GLU A 108 1.92 9.70 -13.10
CA GLU A 108 1.75 8.27 -12.89
C GLU A 108 1.96 7.96 -11.41
N ILE A 109 0.95 7.33 -10.81
CA ILE A 109 0.97 6.83 -9.44
C ILE A 109 1.04 5.30 -9.53
N LEU A 110 2.13 4.73 -9.04
CA LEU A 110 2.33 3.30 -8.96
C LEU A 110 2.18 2.86 -7.50
N ARG A 111 1.28 1.94 -7.21
CA ARG A 111 1.14 1.33 -5.88
C ARG A 111 1.34 -0.17 -5.96
N ASN A 112 2.16 -0.69 -5.05
CA ASN A 112 2.37 -2.11 -4.84
C ASN A 112 2.51 -2.41 -3.33
N ASP A 113 2.82 -3.65 -2.97
CA ASP A 113 2.93 -4.07 -1.56
C ASP A 113 4.08 -3.35 -0.82
N GLY A 114 5.09 -2.85 -1.54
CA GLY A 114 6.28 -2.22 -0.99
C GLY A 114 6.25 -0.69 -0.93
N GLY A 115 5.23 -0.03 -1.47
CA GLY A 115 5.17 1.44 -1.47
C GLY A 115 4.32 2.07 -2.57
N VAL A 116 4.34 3.40 -2.58
CA VAL A 116 3.79 4.24 -3.65
C VAL A 116 4.94 4.95 -4.37
N SER A 117 4.87 5.10 -5.68
CA SER A 117 5.78 5.95 -6.46
C SER A 117 4.99 6.96 -7.28
N LEU A 118 5.37 8.23 -7.19
CA LEU A 118 4.78 9.33 -7.94
C LEU A 118 5.78 9.77 -9.01
N VAL A 119 5.41 9.66 -10.29
CA VAL A 119 6.31 9.94 -11.42
C VAL A 119 5.62 10.89 -12.39
N GLY A 120 6.31 11.93 -12.87
CA GLY A 120 5.77 12.79 -13.93
C GLY A 120 6.02 14.28 -13.71
N LEU A 121 5.23 15.10 -14.38
CA LEU A 121 5.36 16.56 -14.40
C LEU A 121 4.10 17.22 -13.80
N VAL A 122 4.30 18.06 -12.79
CA VAL A 122 3.24 18.82 -12.09
C VAL A 122 3.43 20.33 -12.22
N PRO A 123 2.36 21.14 -12.12
CA PRO A 123 2.48 22.59 -12.05
C PRO A 123 3.32 23.06 -10.85
N ALA A 124 4.18 24.06 -11.04
CA ALA A 124 5.06 24.58 -9.99
C ALA A 124 4.34 25.19 -8.78
N VAL A 125 3.09 25.63 -8.96
CA VAL A 125 2.24 26.16 -7.88
C VAL A 125 1.75 25.09 -6.89
N MET A 126 1.96 23.81 -7.19
CA MET A 126 1.55 22.70 -6.33
C MET A 126 2.58 22.39 -5.26
N ASP A 127 2.09 22.09 -4.06
CA ASP A 127 2.89 21.53 -2.98
C ASP A 127 3.10 20.02 -3.21
N ARG A 128 4.33 19.67 -3.58
CA ARG A 128 4.75 18.27 -3.82
C ARG A 128 4.82 17.44 -2.55
N GLU A 129 5.20 18.06 -1.44
CA GLU A 129 5.34 17.38 -0.15
C GLU A 129 3.94 17.03 0.39
N ALA A 130 2.99 17.97 0.31
CA ALA A 130 1.59 17.71 0.61
C ALA A 130 0.97 16.63 -0.29
N LEU A 131 1.33 16.62 -1.59
CA LEU A 131 0.88 15.57 -2.51
C LEU A 131 1.44 14.19 -2.13
N GLY A 132 2.72 14.13 -1.76
CA GLY A 132 3.36 12.92 -1.24
C GLY A 132 2.70 12.41 0.05
N ALA A 133 2.44 13.29 1.02
CA ALA A 133 1.75 12.95 2.26
C ALA A 133 0.31 12.46 2.02
N ARG A 134 -0.41 13.09 1.08
CA ARG A 134 -1.76 12.67 0.69
C ARG A 134 -1.75 11.30 0.00
N ALA A 135 -0.75 11.01 -0.83
CA ALA A 135 -0.58 9.70 -1.42
C ALA A 135 -0.24 8.63 -0.37
N GLY A 136 0.61 8.95 0.61
CA GLY A 136 0.98 8.06 1.72
C GLY A 136 -0.21 7.73 2.62
N SER A 137 -1.01 8.74 3.00
CA SER A 137 -2.24 8.53 3.78
C SER A 137 -3.29 7.70 3.03
N ALA A 138 -3.49 7.95 1.73
CA ALA A 138 -4.32 7.10 0.88
C ALA A 138 -3.79 5.66 0.83
N ALA A 139 -2.48 5.46 0.83
CA ALA A 139 -1.84 4.16 0.83
C ALA A 139 -1.52 3.60 2.23
N THR A 140 -2.34 3.91 3.24
CA THR A 140 -2.24 3.33 4.60
C THR A 140 -0.84 3.49 5.24
N GLY A 141 -0.17 4.61 4.99
CA GLY A 141 1.14 4.92 5.57
C GLY A 141 2.34 4.24 4.87
N GLN A 142 2.13 3.61 3.71
CA GLN A 142 3.22 3.04 2.91
C GLN A 142 4.24 4.11 2.48
N PRO A 143 5.54 3.78 2.35
CA PRO A 143 6.56 4.72 1.92
C PRO A 143 6.27 5.24 0.50
N VAL A 144 6.46 6.54 0.29
CA VAL A 144 6.19 7.23 -0.97
C VAL A 144 7.52 7.66 -1.60
N ALA A 145 7.82 7.16 -2.79
CA ALA A 145 8.91 7.64 -3.62
C ALA A 145 8.41 8.79 -4.52
N ASP A 146 8.89 10.01 -4.26
CA ASP A 146 8.62 11.18 -5.10
C ASP A 146 9.66 11.30 -6.22
N LEU A 147 9.22 11.04 -7.46
CA LEU A 147 9.98 11.20 -8.71
C LEU A 147 9.30 12.24 -9.63
N LEU A 148 8.56 13.19 -9.05
CA LEU A 148 7.91 14.27 -9.77
C LEU A 148 8.91 15.37 -10.18
N GLN A 149 8.57 16.09 -11.23
CA GLN A 149 9.22 17.32 -11.67
C GLN A 149 8.18 18.43 -11.70
N SER A 150 8.61 19.69 -11.56
CA SER A 150 7.73 20.85 -11.63
C SER A 150 8.03 21.73 -12.83
N ALA A 151 6.98 22.31 -13.44
CA ALA A 151 7.12 23.31 -14.49
C ALA A 151 6.19 24.51 -14.23
N ASP A 152 6.70 25.72 -14.50
CA ASP A 152 6.02 26.98 -14.25
C ASP A 152 5.12 27.36 -15.44
N TYR A 153 3.96 26.70 -15.52
CA TYR A 153 2.90 26.98 -16.49
C TYR A 153 1.53 27.00 -15.77
N PRO A 154 0.51 27.68 -16.34
CA PRO A 154 -0.83 27.71 -15.76
C PRO A 154 -1.42 26.30 -15.55
N VAL A 155 -2.10 26.09 -14.43
CA VAL A 155 -2.75 24.81 -14.11
C VAL A 155 -3.89 24.54 -15.11
N PRO A 156 -3.86 23.41 -15.85
CA PRO A 156 -4.92 23.07 -16.80
C PRO A 156 -6.27 22.84 -16.12
N GLU A 157 -7.35 23.08 -16.86
CA GLU A 157 -8.70 22.81 -16.36
C GLU A 157 -8.89 21.32 -16.02
N GLY A 158 -9.53 21.04 -14.88
CA GLY A 158 -9.84 19.67 -14.46
C GLY A 158 -8.66 18.92 -13.83
N TRP A 159 -7.47 19.51 -13.77
CA TRP A 159 -6.28 18.91 -13.15
C TRP A 159 -6.50 18.50 -11.68
N ASN A 160 -6.90 19.46 -10.83
CA ASN A 160 -7.11 19.20 -9.40
C ASN A 160 -8.21 18.14 -9.16
N ARG A 161 -9.31 18.22 -9.91
CA ARG A 161 -10.41 17.23 -9.87
C ARG A 161 -9.92 15.82 -10.27
N ALA A 162 -9.08 15.72 -11.29
CA ALA A 162 -8.50 14.45 -11.73
C ALA A 162 -7.55 13.88 -10.65
N LEU A 163 -6.77 14.74 -10.00
CA LEU A 163 -5.88 14.33 -8.90
C LEU A 163 -6.65 13.85 -7.66
N ASP A 164 -7.76 14.51 -7.32
CA ASP A 164 -8.63 14.08 -6.20
C ASP A 164 -9.25 12.70 -6.45
N LEU A 165 -9.72 12.45 -7.69
CA LEU A 165 -10.20 11.14 -8.09
C LEU A 165 -9.08 10.09 -8.05
N ALA A 166 -7.87 10.46 -8.46
CA ALA A 166 -6.70 9.57 -8.40
C ALA A 166 -6.34 9.18 -6.96
N MET A 167 -6.42 10.09 -6.00
CA MET A 167 -6.22 9.78 -4.56
C MET A 167 -7.31 8.85 -4.02
N THR A 168 -8.55 9.04 -4.47
CA THR A 168 -9.68 8.15 -4.13
C THR A 168 -9.46 6.74 -4.70
N ALA A 169 -8.97 6.64 -5.93
CA ALA A 169 -8.61 5.38 -6.55
C ALA A 169 -7.44 4.70 -5.84
N LEU A 170 -6.39 5.48 -5.50
CA LEU A 170 -5.21 5.01 -4.78
C LEU A 170 -5.59 4.37 -3.45
N ALA A 171 -6.51 4.98 -2.69
CA ALA A 171 -6.94 4.46 -1.40
C ALA A 171 -7.62 3.09 -1.45
N ARG A 172 -8.30 2.79 -2.57
CA ARG A 172 -9.11 1.57 -2.74
C ARG A 172 -8.37 0.44 -3.46
N LEU A 173 -7.24 0.75 -4.07
CA LEU A 173 -6.52 -0.19 -4.95
C LEU A 173 -5.13 -0.48 -4.40
N PRO A 174 -4.90 -1.65 -3.77
CA PRO A 174 -3.61 -2.00 -3.16
C PRO A 174 -2.51 -2.26 -4.20
N ARG A 175 -2.89 -2.60 -5.45
CA ARG A 175 -1.96 -2.80 -6.57
C ARG A 175 -2.53 -2.15 -7.83
N ALA A 176 -1.99 -1.01 -8.21
CA ALA A 176 -2.49 -0.26 -9.35
C ALA A 176 -1.43 0.65 -9.98
N LYS A 177 -1.63 0.91 -11.27
CA LYS A 177 -1.07 2.05 -12.00
C LYS A 177 -2.21 3.03 -12.26
N ILE A 178 -2.07 4.27 -11.78
CA ILE A 178 -3.04 5.34 -12.00
C ILE A 178 -2.34 6.45 -12.78
N SER A 179 -2.80 6.72 -13.99
CA SER A 179 -2.28 7.78 -14.85
C SER A 179 -3.25 8.96 -14.86
N VAL A 180 -2.75 10.14 -14.52
CA VAL A 180 -3.50 11.39 -14.38
C VAL A 180 -3.03 12.38 -15.43
N THR A 181 -3.97 12.92 -16.20
CA THR A 181 -3.77 13.98 -17.18
C THR A 181 -4.91 15.01 -17.03
N PRO A 182 -4.80 16.22 -17.60
CA PRO A 182 -5.86 17.22 -17.50
C PRO A 182 -7.24 16.68 -17.92
N GLY A 183 -8.16 16.57 -16.96
CA GLY A 183 -9.52 16.08 -17.19
C GLY A 183 -9.63 14.58 -17.50
N ARG A 184 -8.58 13.77 -17.30
CA ARG A 184 -8.64 12.31 -17.50
C ARG A 184 -7.84 11.54 -16.45
N VAL A 185 -8.46 10.50 -15.91
CA VAL A 185 -7.84 9.51 -15.02
C VAL A 185 -7.99 8.13 -15.64
N GLU A 186 -6.88 7.43 -15.76
CA GLU A 186 -6.81 6.05 -16.22
C GLU A 186 -6.28 5.16 -15.11
N VAL A 187 -7.00 4.08 -14.81
CA VAL A 187 -6.69 3.17 -13.71
C VAL A 187 -6.53 1.77 -14.27
N THR A 188 -5.32 1.22 -14.15
CA THR A 188 -5.02 -0.19 -14.42
C THR A 188 -4.76 -0.91 -13.10
N ALA A 189 -5.55 -1.94 -12.79
CA ALA A 189 -5.45 -2.64 -11.50
C ALA A 189 -5.87 -4.12 -11.58
N THR A 190 -5.55 -4.87 -10.53
CA THR A 190 -5.99 -6.26 -10.35
C THR A 190 -6.84 -6.37 -9.08
N ALA A 191 -8.05 -6.90 -9.22
CA ALA A 191 -8.96 -7.24 -8.12
C ALA A 191 -8.86 -8.74 -7.79
N GLN A 192 -9.20 -9.12 -6.55
CA GLN A 192 -9.18 -10.49 -6.05
C GLN A 192 -10.39 -11.31 -6.53
N SER A 193 -11.51 -10.65 -6.86
CA SER A 193 -12.73 -11.31 -7.34
C SER A 193 -13.54 -10.47 -8.32
N ARG A 194 -14.46 -11.11 -9.05
CA ARG A 194 -15.42 -10.43 -9.93
C ARG A 194 -16.38 -9.50 -9.16
N GLU A 195 -16.67 -9.82 -7.90
CA GLU A 195 -17.53 -9.01 -7.03
C GLU A 195 -16.81 -7.78 -6.51
N GLU A 196 -15.56 -7.94 -6.09
CA GLU A 196 -14.70 -6.82 -5.73
C GLU A 196 -14.45 -5.89 -6.93
N ARG A 197 -14.13 -6.45 -8.12
CA ARG A 197 -14.02 -5.65 -9.35
C ARG A 197 -15.27 -4.82 -9.61
N ARG A 198 -16.46 -5.43 -9.52
CA ARG A 198 -17.74 -4.72 -9.74
C ARG A 198 -17.97 -3.62 -8.70
N ARG A 199 -17.67 -3.88 -7.43
CA ARG A 199 -17.74 -2.88 -6.35
C ARG A 199 -16.81 -1.70 -6.62
N ILE A 200 -15.53 -1.97 -6.90
CA ILE A 200 -14.53 -0.95 -7.21
C ILE A 200 -14.94 -0.12 -8.45
N GLU A 201 -15.34 -0.77 -9.54
CA GLU A 201 -15.78 -0.05 -10.75
C GLU A 201 -16.98 0.86 -10.47
N THR A 202 -17.94 0.39 -9.68
CA THR A 202 -19.15 1.17 -9.32
C THR A 202 -18.77 2.37 -8.46
N ASP A 203 -17.97 2.15 -7.43
CA ASP A 203 -17.58 3.20 -6.49
C ASP A 203 -16.71 4.28 -7.15
N LEU A 204 -15.77 3.89 -8.03
CA LEU A 204 -14.93 4.86 -8.75
C LEU A 204 -15.74 5.66 -9.78
N ARG A 205 -16.71 5.04 -10.44
CA ARG A 205 -17.63 5.76 -11.34
C ARG A 205 -18.53 6.72 -10.56
N ALA A 206 -18.98 6.35 -9.36
CA ALA A 206 -19.78 7.21 -8.49
C ALA A 206 -18.97 8.39 -7.93
N ALA A 207 -17.68 8.18 -7.64
CA ALA A 207 -16.77 9.20 -7.16
C ALA A 207 -16.23 10.14 -8.27
N ALA A 208 -16.44 9.82 -9.55
CA ALA A 208 -15.93 10.61 -10.67
C ALA A 208 -16.61 11.99 -10.73
N PRO A 209 -15.85 13.10 -10.57
CA PRO A 209 -16.42 14.44 -10.63
C PRO A 209 -16.81 14.80 -12.08
N GLN A 210 -17.80 15.69 -12.23
CA GLN A 210 -18.20 16.19 -13.55
C GLN A 210 -16.98 16.76 -14.29
N GLY A 211 -16.87 16.49 -15.60
CA GLY A 211 -15.77 16.99 -16.44
C GLY A 211 -14.46 16.18 -16.39
N VAL A 212 -14.37 15.11 -15.59
CA VAL A 212 -13.23 14.19 -15.61
C VAL A 212 -13.63 12.88 -16.29
N ARG A 213 -12.89 12.48 -17.33
CA ARG A 213 -13.05 11.19 -18.01
C ARG A 213 -12.32 10.10 -17.23
N LEU A 214 -13.05 9.08 -16.78
CA LEU A 214 -12.48 7.93 -16.08
C LEU A 214 -12.39 6.73 -17.03
N ALA A 215 -11.19 6.19 -17.22
CA ALA A 215 -10.94 4.93 -17.91
C ALA A 215 -10.50 3.87 -16.89
N LEU A 216 -11.18 2.72 -16.87
CA LEU A 216 -10.91 1.63 -15.93
C LEU A 216 -10.53 0.37 -16.71
N ASP A 217 -9.33 -0.15 -16.44
CA ASP A 217 -8.87 -1.46 -16.87
C ASP A 217 -8.54 -2.31 -15.64
N ILE A 218 -9.58 -2.93 -15.07
CA ILE A 218 -9.47 -3.73 -13.85
C ILE A 218 -9.67 -5.20 -14.20
N SER A 219 -8.61 -6.00 -14.05
CA SER A 219 -8.68 -7.45 -14.23
C SER A 219 -9.06 -8.13 -12.92
N ALA A 220 -9.82 -9.23 -13.00
CA ALA A 220 -10.11 -10.09 -11.85
C ALA A 220 -9.84 -11.54 -12.29
N PRO A 221 -8.56 -11.96 -12.32
CA PRO A 221 -8.20 -13.31 -12.70
C PRO A 221 -8.86 -14.28 -11.71
N ARG A 222 -9.40 -15.39 -12.23
CA ARG A 222 -9.93 -16.45 -11.37
C ARG A 222 -8.78 -17.04 -10.53
N PRO A 223 -9.00 -17.34 -9.24
CA PRO A 223 -7.98 -17.98 -8.43
C PRO A 223 -7.61 -19.33 -9.05
N VAL A 224 -6.31 -19.64 -9.11
CA VAL A 224 -5.84 -20.98 -9.48
C VAL A 224 -5.90 -21.84 -8.23
N ILE A 225 -6.72 -22.88 -8.26
CA ILE A 225 -6.94 -23.82 -7.15
C ILE A 225 -6.14 -25.09 -7.49
N ALA A 226 -5.12 -25.38 -6.68
CA ALA A 226 -4.28 -26.57 -6.83
C ALA A 226 -3.94 -27.15 -5.44
N PRO A 227 -4.38 -28.39 -5.12
CA PRO A 227 -5.21 -29.28 -5.94
C PRO A 227 -6.65 -28.77 -6.08
N PHE A 228 -7.32 -29.09 -7.20
CA PHE A 228 -8.73 -28.75 -7.40
C PHE A 228 -9.59 -29.72 -6.59
N THR A 229 -10.21 -29.25 -5.51
CA THR A 229 -10.83 -30.13 -4.50
C THR A 229 -12.29 -29.81 -4.20
N LEU A 230 -13.06 -30.86 -3.88
CA LEU A 230 -14.36 -30.80 -3.26
C LEU A 230 -14.44 -31.87 -2.18
N ARG A 231 -14.81 -31.47 -0.97
CA ARG A 231 -15.02 -32.36 0.17
C ARG A 231 -16.39 -32.08 0.77
N PHE A 232 -17.25 -33.09 0.71
CA PHE A 232 -18.62 -33.06 1.19
C PHE A 232 -18.80 -34.10 2.30
N VAL A 233 -19.38 -33.68 3.42
CA VAL A 233 -19.52 -34.51 4.62
C VAL A 233 -20.98 -34.54 5.05
N ILE A 234 -21.46 -35.72 5.40
CA ILE A 234 -22.72 -35.93 6.12
C ILE A 234 -22.39 -36.69 7.40
N ASP A 235 -22.63 -36.09 8.55
CA ASP A 235 -22.45 -36.67 9.88
C ASP A 235 -23.59 -36.23 10.80
N ASP A 236 -23.49 -36.53 12.10
CA ASP A 236 -24.47 -36.15 13.12
C ASP A 236 -24.74 -34.63 13.19
N ASN A 237 -23.82 -33.78 12.72
CA ASN A 237 -23.98 -32.31 12.68
C ASN A 237 -24.65 -31.81 11.39
N GLY A 238 -25.00 -32.71 10.47
CA GLY A 238 -25.66 -32.42 9.21
C GLY A 238 -24.71 -32.24 8.03
N ALA A 239 -25.30 -32.10 6.83
CA ALA A 239 -24.57 -32.03 5.58
C ALA A 239 -23.86 -30.67 5.40
N ARG A 240 -22.59 -30.67 4.98
CA ARG A 240 -21.81 -29.46 4.72
C ARG A 240 -20.66 -29.70 3.73
N PHE A 241 -20.11 -28.60 3.21
CA PHE A 241 -18.84 -28.61 2.51
C PHE A 241 -17.70 -28.26 3.48
N ASP A 242 -16.69 -29.12 3.57
CA ASP A 242 -15.41 -28.77 4.19
C ASP A 242 -14.53 -28.02 3.16
N ALA A 243 -14.70 -28.32 1.88
CA ALA A 243 -14.06 -27.62 0.76
C ALA A 243 -14.95 -27.72 -0.49
N CYS A 244 -15.07 -26.66 -1.28
CA CYS A 244 -15.80 -26.71 -2.55
C CYS A 244 -15.21 -25.77 -3.61
N ALA A 245 -14.74 -26.37 -4.69
CA ALA A 245 -14.35 -25.70 -5.93
C ALA A 245 -15.30 -26.06 -7.08
N ALA A 246 -15.53 -25.11 -7.98
CA ALA A 246 -16.28 -25.28 -9.22
C ALA A 246 -15.52 -24.64 -10.40
N ASP A 247 -15.61 -25.24 -11.57
CA ASP A 247 -14.93 -24.80 -12.80
C ASP A 247 -15.72 -23.73 -13.59
N SER A 248 -17.03 -23.67 -13.34
CA SER A 248 -17.95 -22.75 -13.99
C SER A 248 -19.12 -22.36 -13.08
N GLU A 249 -19.85 -21.30 -13.45
CA GLU A 249 -21.07 -20.89 -12.73
C GLU A 249 -22.15 -21.98 -12.80
N ALA A 250 -22.32 -22.63 -13.96
CA ALA A 250 -23.25 -23.74 -14.12
C ALA A 250 -22.90 -24.94 -13.23
N SER A 251 -21.61 -25.29 -13.15
CA SER A 251 -21.10 -26.36 -12.27
C SER A 251 -21.35 -26.04 -10.80
N ARG A 252 -21.05 -24.81 -10.36
CA ARG A 252 -21.32 -24.34 -9.00
C ARG A 252 -22.81 -24.48 -8.66
N ASP A 253 -23.68 -23.99 -9.52
CA ASP A 253 -25.12 -23.97 -9.25
C ASP A 253 -25.69 -25.40 -9.19
N ALA A 254 -25.21 -26.32 -10.04
CA ALA A 254 -25.57 -27.72 -9.99
C ALA A 254 -25.08 -28.43 -8.71
N ILE A 255 -23.83 -28.17 -8.30
CA ILE A 255 -23.23 -28.70 -7.06
C ILE A 255 -24.02 -28.23 -5.82
N LEU A 256 -24.32 -26.93 -5.75
CA LEU A 256 -25.08 -26.35 -4.63
C LEU A 256 -26.51 -26.90 -4.57
N ALA A 257 -27.17 -27.10 -5.72
CA ALA A 257 -28.48 -27.71 -5.79
C ALA A 257 -28.47 -29.17 -5.29
N ALA A 258 -27.46 -29.96 -5.68
CA ALA A 258 -27.29 -31.33 -5.18
C ALA A 258 -27.02 -31.37 -3.67
N ALA A 259 -26.18 -30.46 -3.16
CA ALA A 259 -25.91 -30.32 -1.74
C ALA A 259 -27.13 -29.91 -0.92
N THR A 260 -27.95 -28.99 -1.43
CA THR A 260 -29.21 -28.61 -0.77
C THR A 260 -30.19 -29.78 -0.72
N ALA A 261 -30.27 -30.59 -1.79
CA ALA A 261 -31.07 -31.82 -1.79
C ALA A 261 -30.55 -32.87 -0.78
N ALA A 262 -29.23 -32.88 -0.54
CA ALA A 262 -28.58 -33.72 0.47
C ALA A 262 -28.68 -33.19 1.92
N GLY A 263 -29.34 -32.05 2.14
CA GLY A 263 -29.62 -31.52 3.48
C GLY A 263 -28.71 -30.39 3.97
N VAL A 264 -27.94 -29.75 3.09
CA VAL A 264 -27.11 -28.59 3.46
C VAL A 264 -27.97 -27.37 3.79
N LEU A 265 -27.61 -26.65 4.87
CA LEU A 265 -28.29 -25.43 5.29
C LEU A 265 -28.10 -24.28 4.27
N PRO A 266 -29.08 -23.35 4.15
CA PRO A 266 -28.95 -22.17 3.29
C PRO A 266 -27.70 -21.34 3.65
N GLY A 267 -26.92 -20.94 2.65
CA GLY A 267 -25.70 -20.13 2.83
C GLY A 267 -24.38 -20.83 2.51
N ALA A 268 -24.40 -22.11 2.14
CA ALA A 268 -23.22 -22.80 1.63
C ALA A 268 -22.66 -22.13 0.37
N SER A 269 -21.32 -21.98 0.32
CA SER A 269 -20.61 -21.37 -0.80
C SER A 269 -19.68 -22.37 -1.49
N CYS A 270 -19.46 -22.17 -2.78
CA CYS A 270 -18.53 -22.97 -3.57
C CYS A 270 -17.78 -22.04 -4.54
N ILE A 271 -16.45 -22.03 -4.46
CA ILE A 271 -15.59 -21.04 -5.12
C ILE A 271 -15.36 -21.43 -6.58
N ILE A 272 -15.44 -20.46 -7.49
CA ILE A 272 -15.14 -20.70 -8.92
C ILE A 272 -13.67 -20.40 -9.19
N GLY A 273 -12.91 -21.41 -9.63
CA GLY A 273 -11.46 -21.30 -9.85
C GLY A 273 -10.98 -21.92 -11.16
N LEU A 274 -9.71 -21.68 -11.48
CA LEU A 274 -8.97 -22.35 -12.55
C LEU A 274 -8.17 -23.52 -11.96
N GLY A 275 -7.84 -24.53 -12.76
CA GLY A 275 -7.11 -25.72 -12.29
C GLY A 275 -7.91 -27.02 -12.32
N THR A 276 -9.14 -27.01 -12.84
CA THR A 276 -9.91 -28.23 -13.05
C THR A 276 -9.17 -29.16 -14.02
N PRO A 277 -8.98 -30.45 -13.68
CA PRO A 277 -8.36 -31.42 -14.60
C PRO A 277 -9.35 -31.96 -15.65
N SER A 278 -10.65 -31.67 -15.52
CA SER A 278 -11.70 -32.20 -16.39
C SER A 278 -12.82 -31.19 -16.62
N SER A 279 -13.41 -31.20 -17.82
CA SER A 279 -14.62 -30.44 -18.14
C SER A 279 -15.89 -30.99 -17.49
N HIS A 280 -15.83 -32.20 -16.92
CA HIS A 280 -16.96 -32.89 -16.28
C HIS A 280 -16.91 -32.84 -14.75
N TRP A 281 -16.19 -31.87 -14.18
CA TRP A 281 -16.06 -31.72 -12.73
C TRP A 281 -17.41 -31.59 -12.01
N GLY A 282 -18.29 -30.72 -12.51
CA GLY A 282 -19.62 -30.52 -11.92
C GLY A 282 -20.48 -31.79 -11.94
N GLU A 283 -20.40 -32.58 -13.01
CA GLU A 283 -21.12 -33.86 -13.12
C GLU A 283 -20.62 -34.88 -12.09
N ALA A 284 -19.29 -35.03 -11.96
CA ALA A 284 -18.68 -35.93 -10.99
C ALA A 284 -19.01 -35.54 -9.53
N ALA A 285 -18.96 -34.23 -9.23
CA ALA A 285 -19.33 -33.70 -7.93
C ALA A 285 -20.80 -33.95 -7.59
N VAL A 286 -21.72 -33.71 -8.52
CA VAL A 286 -23.16 -33.95 -8.34
C VAL A 286 -23.45 -35.43 -8.14
N ALA A 287 -22.84 -36.32 -8.94
CA ALA A 287 -23.00 -37.77 -8.81
C ALA A 287 -22.53 -38.26 -7.43
N GLY A 288 -21.34 -37.83 -6.98
CA GLY A 288 -20.82 -38.18 -5.67
C GLY A 288 -21.67 -37.67 -4.51
N ILE A 289 -22.16 -36.43 -4.57
CA ILE A 289 -23.01 -35.84 -3.52
C ILE A 289 -24.32 -36.62 -3.38
N ARG A 290 -24.96 -36.97 -4.50
CA ARG A 290 -26.18 -37.78 -4.50
C ARG A 290 -25.95 -39.17 -3.89
N ALA A 291 -24.84 -39.82 -4.24
CA ALA A 291 -24.50 -41.12 -3.68
C ALA A 291 -24.24 -41.07 -2.18
N LEU A 292 -23.56 -40.02 -1.69
CA LEU A 292 -23.39 -39.83 -0.26
C LEU A 292 -24.72 -39.53 0.45
N ALA A 293 -25.63 -38.80 -0.19
CA ALA A 293 -26.96 -38.53 0.34
C ALA A 293 -27.81 -39.80 0.49
N GLU A 294 -27.73 -40.75 -0.46
CA GLU A 294 -28.39 -42.06 -0.36
C GLU A 294 -27.77 -42.93 0.76
N LEU A 295 -26.45 -42.83 0.97
CA LEU A 295 -25.78 -43.50 2.07
C LEU A 295 -26.20 -42.91 3.44
N GLY A 296 -26.43 -41.60 3.49
CA GLY A 296 -26.94 -40.87 4.66
C GLY A 296 -25.86 -40.45 5.67
N ALA A 297 -24.66 -41.02 5.61
CA ALA A 297 -23.53 -40.62 6.45
C ALA A 297 -22.18 -41.00 5.81
N GLY A 298 -21.15 -40.18 6.01
CA GLY A 298 -19.80 -40.41 5.50
C GLY A 298 -19.17 -39.17 4.87
N THR A 299 -18.13 -39.39 4.07
CA THR A 299 -17.36 -38.34 3.42
C THR A 299 -17.11 -38.68 1.95
N LEU A 300 -17.39 -37.70 1.09
CA LEU A 300 -16.98 -37.68 -0.31
C LEU A 300 -15.83 -36.68 -0.46
N THR A 301 -14.71 -37.10 -1.03
CA THR A 301 -13.61 -36.21 -1.42
C THR A 301 -13.27 -36.42 -2.89
N ILE A 302 -13.27 -35.34 -3.67
CA ILE A 302 -12.77 -35.31 -5.04
C ILE A 302 -11.55 -34.41 -5.04
N SER A 303 -10.41 -34.93 -5.48
CA SER A 303 -9.17 -34.18 -5.66
C SER A 303 -8.64 -34.46 -7.05
N ASN A 304 -8.67 -33.44 -7.89
CA ASN A 304 -8.41 -33.57 -9.32
C ASN A 304 -9.31 -34.63 -9.98
N THR A 305 -8.78 -35.80 -10.35
CA THR A 305 -9.53 -36.91 -10.94
C THR A 305 -9.78 -38.04 -9.95
N ASP A 306 -9.18 -37.99 -8.77
CA ASP A 306 -9.33 -39.03 -7.75
C ASP A 306 -10.55 -38.74 -6.88
N VAL A 307 -11.41 -39.74 -6.72
CA VAL A 307 -12.64 -39.70 -5.93
C VAL A 307 -12.53 -40.70 -4.80
N ALA A 308 -12.75 -40.26 -3.58
CA ALA A 308 -12.80 -41.10 -2.40
C ALA A 308 -14.20 -41.03 -1.76
N LEU A 309 -14.85 -42.18 -1.59
CA LEU A 309 -16.06 -42.34 -0.79
C LEU A 309 -15.72 -43.14 0.47
N VAL A 310 -15.86 -42.52 1.64
CA VAL A 310 -15.63 -43.16 2.93
C VAL A 310 -16.93 -43.18 3.70
N GLY A 311 -17.47 -44.37 3.94
CA GLY A 311 -18.67 -44.54 4.78
C GLY A 311 -18.35 -44.32 6.25
N GLU A 312 -19.34 -43.91 7.04
CA GLU A 312 -19.17 -43.85 8.49
C GLU A 312 -19.12 -45.27 9.09
N PRO A 313 -18.24 -45.56 10.07
CA PRO A 313 -18.19 -46.87 10.72
C PRO A 313 -19.55 -47.29 11.27
N GLY A 314 -20.02 -48.47 10.87
CA GLY A 314 -21.37 -48.96 11.24
C GLY A 314 -22.49 -48.58 10.28
N SER A 315 -22.20 -47.89 9.18
CA SER A 315 -23.15 -47.71 8.08
C SER A 315 -23.58 -49.05 7.48
N ASP A 316 -24.81 -49.10 6.96
CA ASP A 316 -25.38 -50.29 6.33
C ASP A 316 -24.53 -50.70 5.09
N PRO A 317 -23.92 -51.90 5.08
CA PRO A 317 -23.10 -52.37 3.97
C PRO A 317 -23.86 -52.45 2.63
N GLU A 318 -25.17 -52.73 2.65
CA GLU A 318 -25.97 -52.79 1.43
C GLU A 318 -26.18 -51.38 0.84
N ARG A 319 -26.42 -50.38 1.69
CA ARG A 319 -26.54 -48.98 1.24
C ARG A 319 -25.21 -48.42 0.77
N PHE A 320 -24.11 -48.78 1.42
CA PHE A 320 -22.76 -48.38 0.98
C PHE A 320 -22.44 -48.94 -0.41
N GLU A 321 -22.75 -50.21 -0.63
CA GLU A 321 -22.53 -50.86 -1.92
C GLU A 321 -23.42 -50.25 -3.02
N GLN A 322 -24.67 -49.87 -2.71
CA GLN A 322 -25.53 -49.13 -3.62
C GLN A 322 -24.96 -47.75 -3.97
N ALA A 323 -24.47 -46.99 -2.98
CA ALA A 323 -23.84 -45.70 -3.21
C ALA A 323 -22.58 -45.82 -4.09
N ARG A 324 -21.74 -46.84 -3.85
CA ARG A 324 -20.56 -47.14 -4.68
C ARG A 324 -20.97 -47.40 -6.14
N GLN A 325 -21.97 -48.25 -6.36
CA GLN A 325 -22.48 -48.57 -7.69
C GLN A 325 -23.07 -47.35 -8.41
N MET A 326 -23.76 -46.48 -7.67
CA MET A 326 -24.34 -45.26 -8.23
C MET A 326 -23.25 -44.28 -8.68
N ILE A 327 -22.17 -44.13 -7.90
CA ILE A 327 -21.00 -43.36 -8.34
C ILE A 327 -20.39 -44.01 -9.59
N GLU A 328 -20.13 -45.32 -9.59
CA GLU A 328 -19.52 -45.99 -10.74
C GLU A 328 -20.35 -45.90 -12.03
N ALA A 329 -21.68 -45.85 -11.91
CA ALA A 329 -22.59 -45.72 -13.05
C ALA A 329 -22.66 -44.30 -13.60
N ASP A 330 -22.73 -43.30 -12.72
CA ASP A 330 -22.99 -41.90 -13.10
C ASP A 330 -21.70 -41.06 -13.23
N MET A 331 -20.55 -41.59 -12.80
CA MET A 331 -19.27 -40.87 -12.82
C MET A 331 -18.61 -40.88 -14.21
N PRO A 332 -18.15 -39.72 -14.71
CA PRO A 332 -17.42 -39.65 -15.98
C PRO A 332 -16.13 -40.49 -15.95
N SER A 333 -15.77 -41.09 -17.09
CA SER A 333 -14.64 -42.04 -17.22
C SER A 333 -13.26 -41.47 -16.90
N ALA A 334 -13.14 -40.15 -16.74
CA ALA A 334 -11.90 -39.47 -16.37
C ALA A 334 -11.59 -39.57 -14.86
N PHE A 335 -12.52 -40.06 -14.04
CA PHE A 335 -12.39 -40.11 -12.58
C PHE A 335 -12.18 -41.53 -12.06
N SER A 336 -11.35 -41.67 -11.01
CA SER A 336 -11.01 -42.92 -10.33
C SER A 336 -11.65 -42.98 -8.96
N LEU A 337 -12.56 -43.94 -8.73
CA LEU A 337 -13.21 -44.14 -7.43
C LEU A 337 -12.41 -45.09 -6.53
N ALA A 338 -12.12 -44.64 -5.32
CA ALA A 338 -11.72 -45.45 -4.17
C ALA A 338 -12.83 -45.39 -3.10
N ALA A 339 -13.51 -46.51 -2.89
CA ALA A 339 -14.56 -46.62 -1.89
C ALA A 339 -14.10 -47.50 -0.72
N SER A 340 -14.28 -47.04 0.51
CA SER A 340 -14.00 -47.81 1.73
C SER A 340 -15.11 -47.64 2.74
N LEU A 341 -15.63 -48.77 3.25
CA LEU A 341 -16.50 -48.81 4.42
C LEU A 341 -15.68 -49.42 5.57
N PRO A 342 -15.24 -48.62 6.55
CA PRO A 342 -14.57 -49.16 7.72
C PRO A 342 -15.51 -50.10 8.49
N ASP A 343 -15.02 -51.28 8.87
CA ASP A 343 -15.79 -52.23 9.69
C ASP A 343 -16.29 -51.56 10.98
N ALA A 344 -17.54 -51.84 11.35
CA ALA A 344 -18.04 -51.52 12.68
C ALA A 344 -17.16 -52.26 13.70
N VAL A 345 -16.36 -51.53 14.46
CA VAL A 345 -15.35 -52.10 15.35
C VAL A 345 -16.03 -53.03 16.37
N PRO A 346 -15.84 -54.37 16.32
CA PRO A 346 -16.26 -55.22 17.43
C PRO A 346 -15.37 -54.89 18.63
N VAL A 347 -15.93 -54.94 19.84
CA VAL A 347 -15.18 -54.74 21.10
C VAL A 347 -14.14 -55.85 21.24
N MET A 348 -12.97 -55.62 20.65
CA MET A 348 -11.70 -56.24 20.96
C MET A 348 -10.81 -55.16 21.56
N ILE A 349 -9.93 -55.58 22.47
CA ILE A 349 -8.96 -54.74 23.20
C ILE A 349 -8.41 -53.67 22.24
N GLY A 350 -8.80 -52.42 22.49
CA GLY A 350 -8.83 -51.36 21.47
C GLY A 350 -7.50 -51.12 20.73
N PRO A 351 -7.57 -50.44 19.56
CA PRO A 351 -6.39 -50.06 18.80
C PRO A 351 -5.36 -49.38 19.70
N PRO A 352 -4.04 -49.49 19.41
CA PRO A 352 -3.05 -48.80 20.22
C PRO A 352 -3.39 -47.32 20.24
N GLU A 353 -3.65 -46.80 21.43
CA GLU A 353 -3.99 -45.42 21.69
C GLU A 353 -2.93 -44.82 22.61
N PHE A 354 -2.57 -43.57 22.31
CA PHE A 354 -1.79 -42.74 23.20
C PHE A 354 -2.57 -41.46 23.47
N SER A 355 -2.84 -41.17 24.74
CA SER A 355 -3.63 -40.02 25.16
C SER A 355 -2.81 -39.14 26.09
N VAL A 356 -2.94 -37.82 25.93
CA VAL A 356 -2.39 -36.85 26.86
C VAL A 356 -3.49 -35.91 27.29
N THR A 357 -3.61 -35.68 28.59
CA THR A 357 -4.50 -34.66 29.15
C THR A 357 -3.66 -33.61 29.85
N VAL A 358 -3.80 -32.35 29.42
CA VAL A 358 -3.16 -31.18 30.01
C VAL A 358 -4.19 -30.37 30.77
N SER A 359 -3.87 -30.06 32.02
CA SER A 359 -4.67 -29.24 32.93
C SER A 359 -3.77 -28.26 33.68
N ASP A 360 -4.36 -27.35 34.44
CA ASP A 360 -3.64 -26.38 35.27
C ASP A 360 -2.67 -27.05 36.26
N THR A 361 -2.98 -28.28 36.70
CA THR A 361 -2.19 -29.06 37.65
C THR A 361 -1.03 -29.84 37.01
N GLY A 362 -1.03 -29.99 35.68
CA GLY A 362 -0.01 -30.72 34.94
C GLY A 362 -0.55 -31.59 33.80
N ALA A 363 0.37 -32.33 33.18
CA ALA A 363 0.13 -33.20 32.04
C ALA A 363 0.18 -34.67 32.46
N THR A 364 -0.85 -35.45 32.09
CA THR A 364 -0.89 -36.90 32.28
C THR A 364 -0.85 -37.60 30.93
N LEU A 365 0.19 -38.40 30.69
CA LEU A 365 0.38 -39.15 29.46
C LEU A 365 0.09 -40.63 29.72
N ARG A 366 -0.73 -41.25 28.87
CA ARG A 366 -1.11 -42.68 28.95
C ARG A 366 -1.01 -43.30 27.56
N GLY A 367 -0.60 -44.57 27.49
CA GLY A 367 -0.63 -45.30 26.21
C GLY A 367 0.54 -46.25 26.01
N ARG A 368 0.59 -46.81 24.81
CA ARG A 368 1.63 -47.78 24.41
C ARG A 368 2.77 -47.08 23.65
N LEU A 369 4.01 -47.45 23.95
CA LEU A 369 5.22 -46.98 23.26
C LEU A 369 6.05 -48.18 22.79
N GLY A 370 6.80 -48.04 21.70
CA GLY A 370 7.47 -49.20 21.06
C GLY A 370 8.66 -49.75 21.83
N ASP A 371 9.46 -48.87 22.44
CA ASP A 371 10.69 -49.22 23.14
C ASP A 371 11.04 -48.18 24.22
N ALA A 372 12.11 -48.44 24.96
CA ALA A 372 12.60 -47.55 26.02
C ALA A 372 13.16 -46.22 25.49
N MET A 373 13.59 -46.17 24.22
CA MET A 373 14.11 -44.95 23.60
C MET A 373 12.96 -43.99 23.29
N ALA A 374 11.86 -44.49 22.74
CA ALA A 374 10.63 -43.76 22.51
C ALA A 374 10.04 -43.24 23.83
N GLU A 375 10.05 -44.04 24.89
CA GLU A 375 9.62 -43.59 26.23
C GLU A 375 10.51 -42.47 26.79
N THR A 376 11.82 -42.54 26.58
CA THR A 376 12.74 -41.48 26.99
C THR A 376 12.49 -40.19 26.19
N ALA A 377 12.33 -40.29 24.87
CA ALA A 377 12.06 -39.14 24.00
C ALA A 377 10.73 -38.45 24.35
N VAL A 378 9.67 -39.24 24.54
CA VAL A 378 8.34 -38.75 24.94
C VAL A 378 8.41 -38.04 26.29
N ARG A 379 9.12 -38.62 27.25
CA ARG A 379 9.32 -38.00 28.58
C ARG A 379 10.06 -36.67 28.46
N SER A 380 11.20 -36.64 27.80
CA SER A 380 12.00 -35.42 27.67
C SER A 380 11.24 -34.30 26.95
N LEU A 381 10.48 -34.63 25.90
CA LEU A 381 9.63 -33.64 25.22
C LEU A 381 8.51 -33.15 26.15
N ALA A 382 7.78 -34.06 26.81
CA ALA A 382 6.71 -33.67 27.71
C ALA A 382 7.21 -32.82 28.90
N GLU A 383 8.39 -33.11 29.44
CA GLU A 383 9.01 -32.32 30.50
C GLU A 383 9.45 -30.94 30.02
N ALA A 384 9.83 -30.80 28.74
CA ALA A 384 10.15 -29.52 28.12
C ALA A 384 8.89 -28.67 27.89
N GLU A 385 7.82 -29.25 27.35
CA GLU A 385 6.57 -28.54 27.05
C GLU A 385 5.79 -28.17 28.31
N PHE A 386 5.65 -29.10 29.25
CA PHE A 386 4.72 -28.95 30.38
C PHE A 386 5.43 -28.73 31.74
N GLY A 387 6.76 -28.84 31.78
CA GLY A 387 7.58 -28.68 32.97
C GLY A 387 7.75 -29.98 33.78
N ALA A 388 8.99 -30.32 34.12
CA ALA A 388 9.36 -31.62 34.70
C ALA A 388 8.60 -32.01 35.99
N ALA A 389 8.25 -31.05 36.85
CA ALA A 389 7.53 -31.32 38.10
C ALA A 389 6.02 -31.62 37.92
N ARG A 390 5.49 -31.43 36.71
CA ARG A 390 4.05 -31.50 36.40
C ARG A 390 3.69 -32.60 35.41
N VAL A 391 4.64 -33.46 35.03
CA VAL A 391 4.43 -34.54 34.06
C VAL A 391 4.28 -35.88 34.77
N THR A 392 3.14 -36.54 34.56
CA THR A 392 2.90 -37.91 35.02
C THR A 392 2.82 -38.85 33.83
N MET A 393 3.73 -39.82 33.78
CA MET A 393 3.78 -40.85 32.76
C MET A 393 3.15 -42.15 33.27
N ALA A 394 2.09 -42.60 32.61
CA ALA A 394 1.46 -43.91 32.81
C ALA A 394 1.46 -44.70 31.49
N THR A 395 2.65 -44.80 30.90
CA THR A 395 2.93 -45.49 29.64
C THR A 395 3.34 -46.94 29.85
N ARG A 396 3.21 -47.75 28.80
CA ARG A 396 3.72 -49.13 28.77
C ARG A 396 4.47 -49.39 27.48
N ILE A 397 5.67 -49.98 27.58
CA ILE A 397 6.42 -50.45 26.42
C ILE A 397 5.74 -51.70 25.84
N THR A 398 5.41 -51.67 24.55
CA THR A 398 4.77 -52.74 23.78
C THR A 398 5.45 -52.82 22.39
N PRO A 399 6.40 -53.74 22.20
CA PRO A 399 7.19 -53.82 20.96
C PRO A 399 6.40 -54.27 19.72
N GLU A 400 5.25 -54.91 19.91
CA GLU A 400 4.43 -55.51 18.85
C GLU A 400 3.08 -54.80 18.71
N GLY A 401 2.52 -54.79 17.51
CA GLY A 401 1.17 -54.27 17.25
C GLY A 401 1.06 -52.74 17.22
N LEU A 402 2.18 -52.01 17.09
CA LEU A 402 2.20 -50.57 16.83
C LEU A 402 2.41 -50.30 15.32
N PRO A 403 1.74 -49.29 14.76
CA PRO A 403 1.89 -48.93 13.35
C PRO A 403 3.27 -48.31 13.05
N ALA A 404 3.67 -48.33 11.79
CA ALA A 404 4.90 -47.66 11.34
C ALA A 404 4.84 -46.16 11.64
N GLY A 405 5.95 -45.58 12.11
CA GLY A 405 6.02 -44.16 12.47
C GLY A 405 5.31 -43.79 13.78
N TRP A 406 4.84 -44.75 14.59
CA TRP A 406 4.16 -44.48 15.86
C TRP A 406 4.90 -43.51 16.80
N PRO A 407 6.23 -43.63 17.04
CA PRO A 407 6.95 -42.68 17.89
C PRO A 407 6.91 -41.24 17.34
N VAL A 408 7.04 -41.08 16.02
CA VAL A 408 6.99 -39.76 15.37
C VAL A 408 5.60 -39.14 15.54
N ARG A 409 4.54 -39.95 15.36
CA ARG A 409 3.15 -39.53 15.55
C ARG A 409 2.86 -39.07 16.98
N VAL A 410 3.35 -39.81 17.97
CA VAL A 410 3.20 -39.46 19.39
C VAL A 410 3.94 -38.16 19.71
N LEU A 411 5.18 -38.01 19.26
CA LEU A 411 5.99 -36.80 19.51
C LEU A 411 5.36 -35.57 18.85
N ALA A 412 4.91 -35.67 17.59
CA ALA A 412 4.24 -34.57 16.89
C ALA A 412 2.93 -34.16 17.60
N GLY A 413 2.18 -35.12 18.12
CA GLY A 413 0.97 -34.82 18.90
C GLY A 413 1.28 -34.10 20.22
N ILE A 414 2.37 -34.46 20.91
CA ILE A 414 2.78 -33.80 22.16
C ILE A 414 3.26 -32.38 21.88
N GLU A 415 4.08 -32.19 20.83
CA GLU A 415 4.55 -30.87 20.38
C GLU A 415 3.36 -29.98 20.00
N ALA A 416 2.39 -30.51 19.24
CA ALA A 416 1.13 -29.82 18.94
C ALA A 416 0.34 -29.45 20.21
N LEU A 417 0.33 -30.31 21.23
CA LEU A 417 -0.35 -30.03 22.50
C LEU A 417 0.38 -28.99 23.35
N GLY A 418 1.65 -28.69 23.07
CA GLY A 418 2.37 -27.57 23.69
C GLY A 418 1.75 -26.20 23.39
N HIS A 419 1.06 -26.07 22.25
CA HIS A 419 0.36 -24.84 21.83
C HIS A 419 -1.03 -24.66 22.47
N VAL A 420 -1.43 -25.52 23.42
CA VAL A 420 -2.69 -25.37 24.17
C VAL A 420 -2.42 -25.36 25.68
N THR A 421 -3.15 -24.51 26.40
CA THR A 421 -2.99 -24.37 27.86
C THR A 421 -3.74 -25.47 28.62
N THR A 422 -4.94 -25.82 28.15
CA THR A 422 -5.74 -26.93 28.68
C THR A 422 -6.30 -27.72 27.51
N GLY A 423 -6.19 -29.05 27.53
CA GLY A 423 -6.58 -29.83 26.37
C GLY A 423 -6.36 -31.32 26.49
N ASN A 424 -6.85 -32.02 25.49
CA ASN A 424 -6.70 -33.46 25.34
C ASN A 424 -6.17 -33.79 23.95
N LEU A 425 -5.14 -34.61 23.92
CA LEU A 425 -4.60 -35.26 22.74
C LEU A 425 -4.99 -36.74 22.79
N ARG A 426 -5.46 -37.25 21.66
CA ARG A 426 -5.66 -38.68 21.39
C ARG A 426 -4.96 -39.04 20.09
N VAL A 427 -4.02 -39.97 20.15
CA VAL A 427 -3.28 -40.49 19.02
C VAL A 427 -3.73 -41.92 18.78
N GLN A 428 -4.24 -42.18 17.58
CA GLN A 428 -4.67 -43.47 17.07
C GLN A 428 -3.87 -43.82 15.81
N PRO A 429 -3.91 -45.07 15.30
CA PRO A 429 -3.11 -45.47 14.15
C PRO A 429 -3.33 -44.62 12.90
N ASP A 430 -4.57 -44.22 12.67
CA ASP A 430 -5.06 -43.53 11.49
C ASP A 430 -5.39 -42.04 11.73
N ARG A 431 -5.45 -41.60 13.00
CA ARG A 431 -5.90 -40.24 13.35
C ARG A 431 -5.21 -39.66 14.59
N ILE A 432 -5.00 -38.35 14.58
CA ILE A 432 -4.77 -37.57 15.81
C ILE A 432 -5.98 -36.69 16.08
N THR A 433 -6.50 -36.69 17.30
CA THR A 433 -7.50 -35.71 17.74
C THR A 433 -6.88 -34.85 18.82
N LEU A 434 -6.92 -33.54 18.65
CA LEU A 434 -6.47 -32.58 19.64
C LEU A 434 -7.62 -31.61 19.90
N SER A 435 -7.99 -31.46 21.17
CA SER A 435 -9.01 -30.51 21.62
C SER A 435 -8.46 -29.68 22.77
N GLY A 436 -8.84 -28.41 22.88
CA GLY A 436 -8.38 -27.59 23.98
C GLY A 436 -8.62 -26.10 23.81
N ARG A 437 -8.17 -25.35 24.83
CA ARG A 437 -8.16 -23.88 24.82
C ARG A 437 -6.72 -23.40 24.76
N SER A 438 -6.49 -22.42 23.89
CA SER A 438 -5.19 -21.77 23.75
C SER A 438 -5.33 -20.27 23.97
N GLY A 439 -4.29 -19.68 24.58
CA GLY A 439 -4.09 -18.24 24.61
C GLY A 439 -3.42 -17.69 23.36
N GLU A 440 -2.99 -18.54 22.42
CA GLU A 440 -2.41 -18.10 21.15
C GLU A 440 -3.54 -17.95 20.10
N PRO A 441 -3.75 -16.76 19.49
CA PRO A 441 -4.80 -16.56 18.49
C PRO A 441 -4.69 -17.49 17.28
N ASP A 442 -3.45 -17.79 16.86
CA ASP A 442 -3.14 -18.62 15.70
C ASP A 442 -2.80 -20.07 16.06
N ALA A 443 -3.19 -20.53 17.26
CA ALA A 443 -2.87 -21.87 17.75
C ALA A 443 -3.31 -22.97 16.79
N HIS A 444 -4.55 -22.87 16.30
CA HIS A 444 -5.13 -23.85 15.38
C HIS A 444 -4.28 -24.02 14.10
N ASP A 445 -3.89 -22.91 13.48
CA ASP A 445 -3.12 -22.91 12.23
C ASP A 445 -1.67 -23.33 12.43
N THR A 446 -1.08 -22.93 13.55
CA THR A 446 0.27 -23.35 13.95
C THR A 446 0.33 -24.85 14.19
N ILE A 447 -0.63 -25.40 14.94
CA ILE A 447 -0.75 -26.83 15.19
C ILE A 447 -0.96 -27.61 13.89
N SER A 448 -1.86 -27.13 13.01
CA SER A 448 -2.14 -27.78 11.73
C SER A 448 -0.88 -27.90 10.86
N ARG A 449 -0.15 -26.79 10.70
CA ARG A 449 1.13 -26.74 9.96
C ARG A 449 2.19 -27.67 10.56
N LEU A 450 2.32 -27.67 11.89
CA LEU A 450 3.25 -28.53 12.62
C LEU A 450 2.96 -30.00 12.35
N LEU A 451 1.69 -30.42 12.46
CA LEU A 451 1.29 -31.81 12.22
C LEU A 451 1.53 -32.24 10.77
N ILE A 452 1.27 -31.36 9.79
CA ILE A 452 1.55 -31.63 8.38
C ILE A 452 3.06 -31.78 8.13
N GLU A 453 3.89 -30.90 8.71
CA GLU A 453 5.35 -30.96 8.55
C GLU A 453 5.94 -32.24 9.15
N ARG A 454 5.48 -32.62 10.35
CA ARG A 454 5.99 -33.79 11.08
C ARG A 454 5.48 -35.12 10.54
N LEU A 455 4.22 -35.18 10.09
CA LEU A 455 3.53 -36.44 9.75
C LEU A 455 3.29 -36.63 8.25
N GLY A 456 3.52 -35.59 7.46
CA GLY A 456 3.25 -35.57 6.05
C GLY A 456 1.78 -35.29 5.72
N GLN A 457 1.55 -34.97 4.46
CA GLN A 457 0.26 -34.51 3.92
C GLN A 457 -0.89 -35.54 4.03
N ALA A 458 -0.56 -36.83 4.18
CA ALA A 458 -1.54 -37.92 4.29
C ALA A 458 -2.01 -38.20 5.73
N ALA A 459 -1.53 -37.43 6.72
CA ALA A 459 -1.91 -37.63 8.11
C ALA A 459 -3.35 -37.13 8.35
N SER A 460 -4.22 -38.02 8.85
CA SER A 460 -5.55 -37.59 9.30
C SER A 460 -5.46 -37.05 10.73
N PHE A 461 -5.99 -35.86 10.94
CA PHE A 461 -6.11 -35.26 12.26
C PHE A 461 -7.34 -34.36 12.38
N THR A 462 -7.82 -34.17 13.60
CA THR A 462 -8.97 -33.34 13.96
C THR A 462 -8.52 -32.38 15.05
N LEU A 463 -8.70 -31.08 14.82
CA LEU A 463 -8.36 -30.01 15.76
C LEU A 463 -9.64 -29.31 16.20
N ASP A 464 -9.87 -29.28 17.50
CA ASP A 464 -10.92 -28.52 18.17
C ASP A 464 -10.26 -27.60 19.20
N VAL A 465 -9.53 -26.62 18.69
CA VAL A 465 -8.76 -25.66 19.50
C VAL A 465 -9.45 -24.32 19.42
N THR A 466 -9.93 -23.84 20.57
CA THR A 466 -10.58 -22.53 20.67
C THR A 466 -9.62 -21.53 21.30
N TYR A 467 -9.51 -20.35 20.70
CA TYR A 467 -8.86 -19.21 21.33
C TYR A 467 -9.67 -18.77 22.57
N ASP A 468 -8.98 -18.60 23.69
CA ASP A 468 -9.51 -18.07 24.94
C ASP A 468 -8.65 -16.86 25.35
N GLU A 469 -9.20 -15.66 25.18
CA GLU A 469 -8.54 -14.38 25.47
C GLU A 469 -8.06 -14.30 26.94
N ALA A 470 -8.72 -14.97 27.88
CA ALA A 470 -8.28 -15.00 29.28
C ALA A 470 -6.98 -15.78 29.49
N LEU A 471 -6.60 -16.62 28.52
CA LEU A 471 -5.36 -17.38 28.50
C LEU A 471 -4.28 -16.68 27.66
N ASP A 472 -4.63 -15.62 26.93
CA ASP A 472 -3.71 -14.86 26.10
C ASP A 472 -2.85 -13.92 26.97
N PRO A 473 -1.54 -14.17 27.09
CA PRO A 473 -0.66 -13.32 27.88
C PRO A 473 -0.51 -11.91 27.29
N ALA A 474 -0.73 -11.72 25.99
CA ALA A 474 -0.70 -10.42 25.32
C ALA A 474 -2.00 -9.63 25.55
N ALA A 475 -3.16 -10.30 25.62
CA ALA A 475 -4.43 -9.64 25.97
C ALA A 475 -4.45 -9.07 27.40
N ALA A 476 -3.59 -9.59 28.29
CA ALA A 476 -3.38 -9.04 29.63
C ALA A 476 -2.54 -7.75 29.65
N LEU A 477 -1.91 -7.37 28.52
CA LEU A 477 -1.10 -6.16 28.43
C LEU A 477 -1.98 -4.93 28.20
N LEU A 478 -1.57 -3.81 28.78
CA LEU A 478 -2.23 -2.52 28.63
C LEU A 478 -2.06 -2.02 27.18
N PRO A 479 -3.13 -1.52 26.54
CA PRO A 479 -3.03 -0.96 25.21
C PRO A 479 -2.13 0.29 25.18
N PRO A 480 -1.52 0.63 24.03
CA PRO A 480 -0.53 1.69 23.90
C PRO A 480 -0.97 3.05 24.48
N GLU A 481 -2.23 3.43 24.26
CA GLU A 481 -2.79 4.70 24.72
C GLU A 481 -2.98 4.73 26.23
N GLU A 482 -3.45 3.63 26.84
CA GLU A 482 -3.59 3.54 28.29
C GLU A 482 -2.22 3.49 28.97
N CYS A 483 -1.27 2.79 28.37
CA CYS A 483 0.12 2.79 28.81
C CYS A 483 0.69 4.21 28.81
N LEU A 484 0.51 4.95 27.73
CA LEU A 484 0.96 6.33 27.60
C LEU A 484 0.29 7.25 28.63
N ALA A 485 -1.02 7.10 28.86
CA ALA A 485 -1.75 7.87 29.86
C ALA A 485 -1.20 7.63 31.28
N ARG A 486 -0.86 6.38 31.62
CA ARG A 486 -0.25 6.04 32.91
C ARG A 486 1.17 6.59 33.04
N ILE A 487 1.96 6.54 31.96
CA ILE A 487 3.30 7.15 31.92
C ILE A 487 3.19 8.67 32.13
N ARG A 488 2.25 9.34 31.44
CA ARG A 488 1.97 10.77 31.60
C ARG A 488 1.59 11.12 33.03
N ALA A 489 0.70 10.34 33.65
CA ALA A 489 0.33 10.54 35.06
C ALA A 489 1.54 10.42 36.00
N VAL A 490 2.51 9.54 35.71
CA VAL A 490 3.76 9.46 36.48
C VAL A 490 4.63 10.69 36.23
N THR A 491 4.81 11.13 34.98
CA THR A 491 5.63 12.30 34.65
C THR A 491 5.04 13.62 35.15
N ASP A 492 3.71 13.73 35.22
CA ASP A 492 2.99 14.89 35.75
C ASP A 492 3.12 14.97 37.27
N ALA A 493 3.04 13.82 37.95
CA ALA A 493 3.23 13.75 39.40
C ALA A 493 4.71 13.90 39.80
N ARG A 494 5.64 13.40 38.97
CA ARG A 494 7.09 13.34 39.23
C ARG A 494 7.86 13.56 37.93
N LYS A 495 8.36 14.79 37.73
CA LYS A 495 9.19 15.14 36.58
C LYS A 495 10.49 14.33 36.53
N ILE A 496 10.91 13.97 35.32
CA ILE A 496 12.25 13.44 35.05
C ILE A 496 13.23 14.61 35.02
N THR A 497 13.94 14.82 36.13
CA THR A 497 14.90 15.93 36.27
C THR A 497 16.35 15.46 36.08
N PHE A 498 17.21 16.40 35.71
CA PHE A 498 18.63 16.16 35.42
C PHE A 498 19.50 17.11 36.23
N ASP A 499 20.76 16.73 36.47
CA ASP A 499 21.74 17.63 37.07
C ASP A 499 21.96 18.88 36.19
N PRO A 500 22.28 20.04 36.78
CA PRO A 500 22.44 21.29 36.04
C PRO A 500 23.45 21.16 34.88
N GLY A 501 23.03 21.55 33.67
CA GLY A 501 23.86 21.50 32.46
C GLY A 501 24.24 20.09 31.98
N SER A 502 23.61 19.04 32.53
CA SER A 502 23.96 17.64 32.29
C SER A 502 22.79 16.82 31.71
N ALA A 503 23.12 15.64 31.18
CA ALA A 503 22.21 14.55 30.86
C ALA A 503 22.16 13.46 31.96
N THR A 504 22.86 13.68 33.08
CA THR A 504 22.76 12.81 34.28
C THR A 504 21.39 12.96 34.92
N ILE A 505 20.64 11.87 35.00
CA ILE A 505 19.31 11.83 35.62
C ILE A 505 19.44 11.92 37.14
N SER A 506 18.66 12.80 37.78
CA SER A 506 18.67 13.00 39.23
C SER A 506 18.10 11.78 39.97
N GLY A 507 18.32 11.71 41.30
CA GLY A 507 17.70 10.66 42.13
C GLY A 507 16.17 10.64 42.08
N GLN A 508 15.53 11.81 41.94
CA GLN A 508 14.08 11.91 41.76
C GLN A 508 13.64 11.46 40.37
N GLY A 509 14.41 11.80 39.33
CA GLY A 509 14.19 11.31 37.97
C GLY A 509 14.31 9.79 37.87
N MET A 510 15.23 9.18 38.61
CA MET A 510 15.36 7.71 38.69
C MET A 510 14.11 7.05 39.29
N GLN A 511 13.49 7.63 40.31
CA GLN A 511 12.23 7.10 40.88
C GLN A 511 11.05 7.21 39.92
N ALA A 512 11.00 8.28 39.11
CA ALA A 512 10.01 8.40 38.05
C ALA A 512 10.21 7.30 36.99
N LEU A 513 11.47 7.03 36.61
CA LEU A 513 11.81 5.97 35.65
C LEU A 513 11.53 4.57 36.18
N ASP A 514 11.65 4.32 37.49
CA ASP A 514 11.24 3.05 38.09
C ASP A 514 9.73 2.84 37.90
N GLY A 515 8.91 3.86 38.20
CA GLY A 515 7.46 3.79 37.98
C GLY A 515 7.07 3.62 36.51
N ILE A 516 7.80 4.28 35.60
CA ILE A 516 7.60 4.14 34.15
C ILE A 516 7.98 2.73 33.69
N ALA A 517 9.10 2.17 34.18
CA ALA A 517 9.50 0.80 33.85
C ALA A 517 8.51 -0.24 34.38
N ASP A 518 7.90 -0.02 35.56
CA ASP A 518 6.86 -0.90 36.10
C ASP A 518 5.60 -0.92 35.23
N ILE A 519 5.22 0.24 34.66
CA ILE A 519 4.11 0.36 33.72
C ILE A 519 4.47 -0.35 32.42
N LEU A 520 5.61 -0.02 31.82
CA LEU A 520 6.06 -0.54 30.51
C LEU A 520 6.22 -2.06 30.49
N ARG A 521 6.46 -2.71 31.64
CA ARG A 521 6.52 -4.18 31.75
C ARG A 521 5.18 -4.87 31.50
N ASN A 522 4.07 -4.15 31.64
CA ASN A 522 2.72 -4.66 31.44
C ASN A 522 2.02 -3.97 30.26
N CYS A 523 2.77 -3.33 29.36
CA CYS A 523 2.23 -2.67 28.18
C CYS A 523 2.52 -3.49 26.93
N ASP A 524 1.62 -3.38 25.97
CA ASP A 524 1.84 -3.89 24.62
C ASP A 524 3.03 -3.15 23.96
N GLU A 525 3.75 -3.83 23.04
CA GLU A 525 4.99 -3.33 22.43
C GLU A 525 4.72 -2.22 21.40
N ALA A 526 4.36 -1.03 21.88
CA ALA A 526 4.09 0.13 21.06
C ALA A 526 5.38 0.91 20.70
N PRO A 527 5.44 1.51 19.49
CA PRO A 527 6.52 2.41 19.16
C PRO A 527 6.40 3.71 19.97
N LEU A 528 7.38 4.02 20.82
CA LEU A 528 7.37 5.19 21.69
C LEU A 528 8.49 6.17 21.31
N LEU A 529 8.14 7.44 21.20
CA LEU A 529 9.08 8.55 21.07
C LEU A 529 9.32 9.19 22.45
N ILE A 530 10.57 9.23 22.86
CA ILE A 530 11.07 9.97 24.02
C ILE A 530 11.55 11.33 23.51
N ALA A 531 10.73 12.36 23.70
CA ALA A 531 10.99 13.72 23.25
C ALA A 531 11.63 14.55 24.37
N GLY A 532 12.84 15.04 24.14
CA GLY A 532 13.57 15.90 25.07
C GLY A 532 13.45 17.38 24.73
N TYR A 533 13.19 18.21 25.74
CA TYR A 533 13.06 19.67 25.62
C TYR A 533 13.94 20.41 26.64
N THR A 534 14.40 21.61 26.26
CA THR A 534 15.16 22.54 27.11
C THR A 534 14.41 23.87 27.23
N ASP A 535 14.88 24.73 28.14
CA ASP A 535 14.47 26.14 28.16
C ASP A 535 15.21 26.95 27.08
N SER A 536 14.89 28.24 26.97
CA SER A 536 15.51 29.15 26.00
C SER A 536 16.89 29.70 26.44
N GLN A 537 17.52 29.15 27.48
CA GLN A 537 18.81 29.62 27.96
C GLN A 537 19.93 28.87 27.25
N GLY A 538 20.80 29.59 26.56
CA GLY A 538 21.94 29.02 25.85
C GLY A 538 21.86 29.23 24.35
N ARG A 539 22.69 28.50 23.61
CA ARG A 539 22.65 28.51 22.14
C ARG A 539 21.77 27.36 21.67
N GLU A 540 20.97 27.60 20.64
CA GLU A 540 20.07 26.62 20.02
C GLU A 540 20.75 25.26 19.75
N GLU A 541 21.93 25.25 19.12
CA GLU A 541 22.69 24.02 18.84
C GLU A 541 23.09 23.26 20.13
N THR A 542 23.40 24.01 21.19
CA THR A 542 23.74 23.42 22.49
C THR A 542 22.51 22.85 23.18
N ASN A 543 21.37 23.54 23.07
CA ASN A 543 20.07 23.10 23.58
C ASN A 543 19.59 21.84 22.84
N LEU A 544 19.71 21.81 21.51
CA LEU A 544 19.38 20.65 20.70
C LEU A 544 20.20 19.42 21.10
N ARG A 545 21.54 19.55 21.18
CA ARG A 545 22.41 18.46 21.62
C ARG A 545 22.13 18.01 23.06
N LEU A 546 21.89 18.95 23.97
CA LEU A 546 21.57 18.62 25.37
C LEU A 546 20.25 17.86 25.48
N SER A 547 19.23 18.30 24.73
CA SER A 547 17.93 17.64 24.70
C SER A 547 18.00 16.22 24.12
N GLN A 548 18.80 16.01 23.06
CA GLN A 548 19.05 14.70 22.47
C GLN A 548 19.73 13.77 23.47
N ASN A 549 20.82 14.23 24.11
CA ASN A 549 21.54 13.44 25.11
C ASN A 549 20.65 13.06 26.30
N ARG A 550 19.71 13.93 26.70
CA ARG A 550 18.75 13.65 27.78
C ARG A 550 17.73 12.59 27.38
N ALA A 551 17.18 12.68 26.16
CA ALA A 551 16.28 11.66 25.63
C ALA A 551 16.98 10.29 25.54
N GLU A 552 18.23 10.26 25.07
CA GLU A 552 19.06 9.04 25.03
C GLU A 552 19.39 8.51 26.44
N ALA A 553 19.66 9.39 27.40
CA ALA A 553 19.90 8.99 28.78
C ALA A 553 18.67 8.29 29.39
N VAL A 554 17.46 8.79 29.09
CA VAL A 554 16.20 8.15 29.51
C VAL A 554 16.02 6.78 28.84
N LEU A 555 16.25 6.70 27.52
CA LEU A 555 16.21 5.44 26.77
C LEU A 555 17.15 4.39 27.39
N ASN A 556 18.41 4.77 27.64
CA ASN A 556 19.41 3.90 28.24
C ASN A 556 19.06 3.49 29.68
N ALA A 557 18.43 4.40 30.45
CA ALA A 557 17.99 4.11 31.79
C ALA A 557 16.81 3.11 31.83
N LEU A 558 15.93 3.12 30.83
CA LEU A 558 14.88 2.12 30.65
C LEU A 558 15.45 0.77 30.20
N LEU A 559 16.42 0.78 29.28
CA LEU A 559 17.15 -0.42 28.88
C LEU A 559 17.86 -1.09 30.08
N ALA A 560 18.49 -0.31 30.94
CA ALA A 560 19.13 -0.80 32.17
C ALA A 560 18.14 -1.47 33.14
N ARG A 561 16.85 -1.12 33.05
CA ARG A 561 15.73 -1.73 33.80
C ARG A 561 15.11 -2.93 33.09
N ARG A 562 15.74 -3.42 32.01
CA ARG A 562 15.28 -4.54 31.17
C ARG A 562 13.95 -4.28 30.47
N VAL A 563 13.62 -3.02 30.21
CA VAL A 563 12.50 -2.69 29.32
C VAL A 563 12.94 -3.00 27.88
N PRO A 564 12.12 -3.70 27.07
CA PRO A 564 12.36 -3.83 25.64
C PRO A 564 12.22 -2.46 24.98
N VAL A 565 13.32 -1.91 24.46
CA VAL A 565 13.35 -0.56 23.85
C VAL A 565 13.63 -0.58 22.36
N SER A 566 13.52 -1.75 21.70
CA SER A 566 13.78 -1.90 20.26
C SER A 566 12.86 -1.04 19.38
N ASN A 567 11.66 -0.74 19.87
CA ASN A 567 10.66 0.08 19.18
C ASN A 567 10.67 1.54 19.68
N PHE A 568 11.63 1.94 20.51
CA PHE A 568 11.67 3.28 21.08
C PHE A 568 12.64 4.17 20.29
N GLU A 569 12.26 5.44 20.13
CA GLU A 569 13.09 6.47 19.52
C GLU A 569 13.38 7.57 20.54
N ALA A 570 14.63 8.02 20.63
CA ALA A 570 15.01 9.18 21.43
C ALA A 570 15.32 10.37 20.52
N ARG A 571 14.59 11.48 20.68
CA ARG A 571 14.76 12.68 19.88
C ARG A 571 14.78 13.95 20.73
N GLY A 572 15.80 14.77 20.51
CA GLY A 572 15.92 16.11 21.09
C GLY A 572 15.27 17.17 20.22
N TYR A 573 14.50 18.06 20.85
CA TYR A 573 13.83 19.19 20.20
C TYR A 573 14.40 20.56 20.61
N GLY A 574 15.42 20.58 21.48
CA GLY A 574 16.00 21.81 22.01
C GLY A 574 14.94 22.67 22.71
N GLU A 575 14.91 23.95 22.38
CA GLU A 575 13.97 24.94 22.95
C GLU A 575 12.65 25.10 22.16
N ALA A 576 12.41 24.23 21.17
CA ALA A 576 11.15 24.23 20.43
C ALA A 576 9.95 23.87 21.32
N ASP A 577 8.74 24.27 20.91
CA ASP A 577 7.48 23.98 21.59
C ASP A 577 7.46 24.28 23.11
N PRO A 578 7.70 25.55 23.53
CA PRO A 578 7.62 25.94 24.93
C PRO A 578 6.18 25.81 25.45
N ILE A 579 6.02 25.21 26.63
CA ILE A 579 4.71 25.04 27.29
C ILE A 579 4.45 26.09 28.37
N ALA A 580 5.47 26.91 28.69
CA ALA A 580 5.38 27.99 29.66
C ALA A 580 6.33 29.15 29.30
N ASP A 581 6.14 30.30 29.95
CA ASP A 581 6.90 31.52 29.71
C ASP A 581 8.38 31.38 30.15
N ASN A 582 9.30 31.41 29.18
CA ASN A 582 10.75 31.40 29.42
C ASN A 582 11.28 32.64 30.16
N GLY A 583 10.47 33.70 30.30
CA GLY A 583 10.80 34.87 31.11
C GLY A 583 10.87 34.58 32.62
N THR A 584 10.11 33.58 33.10
CA THR A 584 10.04 33.20 34.52
C THR A 584 10.91 31.97 34.83
N GLU A 585 11.38 31.82 36.06
CA GLU A 585 12.13 30.60 36.43
C GLU A 585 11.21 29.38 36.45
N GLU A 586 9.98 29.57 36.89
CA GLU A 586 8.94 28.56 36.92
C GLU A 586 8.62 28.05 35.51
N GLY A 587 8.53 28.94 34.52
CA GLY A 587 8.28 28.57 33.14
C GLY A 587 9.48 27.89 32.46
N ARG A 588 10.71 28.32 32.76
CA ARG A 588 11.93 27.61 32.32
C ARG A 588 11.97 26.18 32.86
N GLU A 589 11.67 25.99 34.14
CA GLU A 589 11.59 24.66 34.75
C GLU A 589 10.44 23.80 34.19
N ALA A 590 9.37 24.40 33.69
CA ALA A 590 8.33 23.68 32.95
C ALA A 590 8.80 23.25 31.56
N ASN A 591 9.56 24.09 30.85
CA ASN A 591 10.08 23.78 29.52
C ASN A 591 11.18 22.71 29.51
N ARG A 592 11.96 22.59 30.60
CA ARG A 592 12.93 21.51 30.83
C ARG A 592 12.23 20.19 31.13
N ARG A 593 11.78 19.46 30.09
CA ARG A 593 10.95 18.25 30.26
C ARG A 593 11.30 17.11 29.30
N ILE A 594 10.84 15.93 29.67
CA ILE A 594 10.81 14.73 28.83
C ILE A 594 9.34 14.37 28.61
N GLU A 595 8.96 14.17 27.36
CA GLU A 595 7.64 13.68 27.00
C GLU A 595 7.74 12.31 26.33
N PHE A 596 6.73 11.47 26.58
CA PHE A 596 6.52 10.24 25.85
C PHE A 596 5.38 10.46 24.86
N ARG A 597 5.53 9.93 23.64
CA ARG A 597 4.52 9.98 22.57
C ARG A 597 4.51 8.65 21.83
N LEU A 598 3.39 8.30 21.19
CA LEU A 598 3.37 7.17 20.27
C LEU A 598 3.97 7.59 18.93
N ASN A 599 4.92 6.81 18.41
CA ASN A 599 5.58 7.06 17.13
C ASN A 599 4.79 6.31 16.04
N GLY A 600 3.69 6.92 15.59
CA GLY A 600 2.78 6.36 14.58
C GLY A 600 1.40 5.97 15.16
N GLY A 601 0.51 6.95 15.29
CA GLY A 601 -0.89 6.77 15.68
C GLY A 601 -1.56 8.13 15.85
N ALA A 602 -2.73 8.33 15.22
CA ALA A 602 -3.44 9.60 15.16
C ALA A 602 -3.83 10.11 16.56
N ALA A 603 -3.16 11.18 17.01
CA ALA A 603 -3.61 11.94 18.17
C ALA A 603 -4.66 12.97 17.71
N ASP A 604 -5.88 12.74 18.20
CA ASP A 604 -6.92 13.72 18.48
C ASP A 604 -6.34 15.09 18.90
N GLU A 605 -6.20 16.01 17.95
CA GLU A 605 -6.04 17.44 18.24
C GLU A 605 -7.44 18.08 18.29
N GLY A 606 -8.10 17.89 19.42
CA GLY A 606 -9.17 18.76 19.88
C GLY A 606 -8.61 20.15 20.17
N VAL A 607 -8.55 21.01 19.14
CA VAL A 607 -8.37 22.45 19.36
C VAL A 607 -9.71 23.02 19.80
N ALA A 608 -9.80 23.28 21.11
CA ALA A 608 -10.76 24.20 21.68
C ALA A 608 -10.55 25.59 21.06
N GLY A 609 -11.51 26.01 20.24
CA GLY A 609 -11.69 27.38 19.76
C GLY A 609 -13.13 27.79 20.00
N ASP A 610 -13.39 28.33 21.17
CA ASP A 610 -14.67 28.90 21.57
C ASP A 610 -14.83 30.29 20.93
N ALA A 611 -15.96 30.54 20.24
CA ALA A 611 -16.73 31.80 20.24
C ALA A 611 -17.78 31.84 19.11
N ASP A 612 -19.04 31.67 19.50
CA ASP A 612 -20.18 32.53 19.19
C ASP A 612 -20.40 33.06 17.75
N ALA A 613 -21.48 32.60 17.11
CA ALA A 613 -22.79 33.30 17.15
C ALA A 613 -23.66 33.03 15.91
N ALA A 614 -24.93 32.70 16.21
CA ALA A 614 -26.14 33.09 15.49
C ALA A 614 -26.46 32.50 14.10
N GLY A 615 -27.48 31.63 14.08
CA GLY A 615 -28.74 32.03 13.44
C GLY A 615 -29.22 31.21 12.23
N GLY A 616 -30.21 30.34 12.49
CA GLY A 616 -31.39 30.16 11.62
C GLY A 616 -31.29 29.15 10.47
N GLY A 617 -31.96 28.00 10.63
CA GLY A 617 -32.60 27.31 9.50
C GLY A 617 -33.98 27.93 9.19
N PRO A 618 -34.85 27.30 8.37
CA PRO A 618 -34.67 26.07 7.57
C PRO A 618 -35.31 26.16 6.15
N ASP A 619 -35.42 25.01 5.47
CA ASP A 619 -36.38 24.69 4.38
C ASP A 619 -36.13 25.37 3.00
N ARG A 620 -36.24 24.75 1.81
CA ARG A 620 -36.77 23.48 1.32
C ARG A 620 -36.48 23.38 -0.22
N PRO A 621 -37.05 22.49 -1.06
CA PRO A 621 -36.29 21.71 -2.05
C PRO A 621 -36.66 22.00 -3.52
N GLY A 622 -35.89 21.39 -4.42
CA GLY A 622 -36.39 20.79 -5.66
C GLY A 622 -36.96 21.72 -6.75
N VAL A 623 -36.20 21.87 -7.84
CA VAL A 623 -36.76 22.26 -9.14
C VAL A 623 -36.25 21.26 -10.18
N ARG A 624 -37.17 20.41 -10.65
CA ARG A 624 -37.13 19.78 -11.99
C ARG A 624 -37.49 20.84 -13.03
N LEU A 625 -37.32 20.46 -14.31
CA LEU A 625 -37.78 21.05 -15.60
C LEU A 625 -36.54 21.35 -16.45
N HIS A 626 -36.41 21.01 -17.72
CA HIS A 626 -37.28 20.48 -18.77
C HIS A 626 -36.32 19.92 -19.86
N ALA A 627 -36.54 18.72 -20.43
CA ALA A 627 -37.21 18.49 -21.72
C ALA A 627 -36.56 19.28 -22.88
N ARG A 628 -35.91 18.64 -23.87
CA ARG A 628 -36.45 18.10 -25.15
C ARG A 628 -35.27 18.15 -26.18
N PRO A 629 -35.42 17.74 -27.46
CA PRO A 629 -36.05 16.55 -28.05
C PRO A 629 -35.19 15.98 -29.21
N ASP A 630 -35.74 15.00 -29.96
CA ASP A 630 -35.46 14.70 -31.38
C ASP A 630 -34.04 14.13 -31.68
N ASP A 631 -33.84 13.11 -32.50
CA ASP A 631 -34.71 12.39 -33.42
C ASP A 631 -33.86 11.28 -34.08
N LEU A 632 -34.53 10.34 -34.75
CA LEU A 632 -34.00 9.53 -35.88
C LEU A 632 -33.04 8.38 -35.52
N ASP A 633 -33.17 7.15 -36.01
CA ASP A 633 -33.99 6.60 -37.08
C ASP A 633 -33.86 5.06 -37.09
N THR A 634 -34.81 4.40 -37.76
CA THR A 634 -34.88 3.00 -38.20
C THR A 634 -35.02 1.91 -37.14
N GLY A 635 -35.93 0.94 -37.26
CA GLY A 635 -36.76 0.56 -38.40
C GLY A 635 -36.71 -0.96 -38.60
N ALA A 636 -37.90 -1.56 -38.73
CA ALA A 636 -38.22 -2.97 -39.01
C ALA A 636 -38.00 -3.94 -37.83
N GLY A 637 -39.03 -4.62 -37.30
CA GLY A 637 -40.02 -5.46 -38.00
C GLY A 637 -39.41 -6.87 -38.14
N SER A 638 -39.98 -8.00 -37.76
CA SER A 638 -41.35 -8.50 -37.60
C SER A 638 -41.19 -9.84 -36.83
N GLY A 639 -42.03 -10.22 -35.89
CA GLY A 639 -43.29 -10.92 -36.16
C GLY A 639 -43.31 -12.26 -35.40
N GLY A 640 -44.41 -12.56 -34.71
CA GLY A 640 -44.63 -13.78 -33.94
C GLY A 640 -45.24 -13.51 -32.58
#